data_AF-A0A445LGZ3-F1
#
_entry.id   AF-A0A445LGZ3-F1
#
_cell.length_a   1.000
_cell.length_b   1.000
_cell.length_c   1.000
_cell.angle_alpha   90.00
_cell.angle_beta   90.00
_cell.angle_gamma   90.00
#
_symmetry.space_group_name_H-M   'P 1'
#
loop_
_entity.id
_entity.type
_entity.pdbx_description
1 polymer ?
#
loop_
_entity_poly.entity_id
_entity_poly.type
_entity_poly.pdbx_seq_one_letter_code
_entity_poly.pdbx_strand_id
1 'polypeptide(L)'
;MNQLLLLKSTDGSDVEWSKEVKGNMYDMIVEGFQLLSRWTARIWEQCAWKFSRPCKDASPSFSDYEKVVRYNYSAEERKALVELVSYIKSVGSMMQRCDTLVADALWETIHSEVQDFVQNTLATMLRTTFRKKKDLSRILSDMRTLSADWMANTNKSESELQSSQHGGEESKANIFYPRAVAPTAAQVHCLQFLIYEVVSGGNLRRPGGLFGNSGSEIPVNDLKQLETFFYKLGFFLHILDYSATVATLTDLGFLWFREFYLESSRVIQFPIECSLPWMLVDCVLESPNSGLLESVLMPFDIYNDSAQQALVLLKQRFLYDEIEAEVDHCFDIFVTKLCETIFTYYKSWAASELLDPSFLFASDNAEKYAVQPIRLNMLLKITRVKLLGRMINLRSLITERMNKVFRENIEFLFGRFECQDLCAIVELEKLLDVLKHSHELLSRDLSVDSFSLMLNEMQENISLVSFSSRLASQIWSEMQSDFLPNFILCNTTQRFIRSSRTVPVQKPSVPSVKPSFYCGTQDLNSAHQSFARLHSGFFGIPHMFSVVRLLGSRSLPWLIRALLDHISNKITLLEPMITGLQDSLPKSIGLLPFDGGVTGCVRLVKEHLNWETKSELKAEVLHGIKEIGSVLYWMGLLDIVLREKDSMDFMQTAPWLGLLPGADGQIATSQDGGDSPVVSLFKSTAAAMVSYPGCPSPTSFHIMSKQAEAADLLYKANLNTGSVLEYALAFTSAALDKYCNKWSAAPKTGFIDITISKDFYRIYSGLQIVRSNLPHPFHFSRCLIT
;
A
#
# COMPACT_ATOMS: atom_id res chain seq x y z
N MET A 1 -28.28 -10.93 -22.74
CA MET A 1 -27.22 -11.98 -22.73
C MET A 1 -27.70 -13.32 -22.20
N ASN A 2 -28.16 -13.45 -20.95
CA ASN A 2 -28.62 -14.75 -20.41
C ASN A 2 -29.78 -15.39 -21.19
N GLN A 3 -30.71 -14.59 -21.71
CA GLN A 3 -31.80 -15.08 -22.58
C GLN A 3 -31.28 -15.62 -23.93
N LEU A 4 -30.23 -15.03 -24.51
CA LEU A 4 -29.59 -15.54 -25.74
C LEU A 4 -28.81 -16.83 -25.49
N LEU A 5 -28.13 -16.94 -24.35
CA LEU A 5 -27.50 -18.20 -23.95
C LEU A 5 -28.54 -19.30 -23.75
N LEU A 6 -29.70 -18.97 -23.17
CA LEU A 6 -30.82 -19.90 -22.98
C LEU A 6 -31.47 -20.31 -24.30
N LEU A 7 -31.58 -19.39 -25.26
CA LEU A 7 -32.01 -19.71 -26.63
C LEU A 7 -31.04 -20.66 -27.33
N LYS A 8 -29.72 -20.47 -27.17
CA LYS A 8 -28.69 -21.38 -27.73
C LYS A 8 -28.69 -22.76 -27.08
N SER A 9 -29.22 -22.90 -25.85
CA SER A 9 -29.26 -24.17 -25.12
C SER A 9 -30.60 -24.93 -25.21
N THR A 10 -31.63 -24.34 -25.82
CA THR A 10 -32.98 -24.92 -25.84
C THR A 10 -33.37 -25.33 -27.26
N ASP A 11 -33.37 -26.64 -27.55
CA ASP A 11 -33.88 -27.18 -28.81
C ASP A 11 -35.41 -27.03 -28.87
N GLY A 12 -35.92 -26.34 -29.90
CA GLY A 12 -37.36 -26.15 -30.13
C GLY A 12 -38.00 -25.00 -29.34
N SER A 13 -37.27 -23.90 -29.11
CA SER A 13 -37.81 -22.68 -28.51
C SER A 13 -38.95 -22.07 -29.35
N ASP A 14 -39.91 -21.43 -28.68
CA ASP A 14 -41.02 -20.72 -29.31
C ASP A 14 -40.48 -19.68 -30.33
N VAL A 15 -40.96 -19.76 -31.56
CA VAL A 15 -40.50 -18.96 -32.71
C VAL A 15 -40.76 -17.47 -32.48
N GLU A 16 -41.88 -17.14 -31.83
CA GLU A 16 -42.26 -15.75 -31.56
C GLU A 16 -41.37 -15.14 -30.48
N TRP A 17 -41.14 -15.89 -29.40
CA TRP A 17 -40.20 -15.52 -28.34
C TRP A 17 -38.75 -15.40 -28.85
N SER A 18 -38.30 -16.33 -29.69
CA SER A 18 -36.97 -16.28 -30.31
C SER A 18 -36.79 -15.02 -31.17
N LYS A 19 -37.81 -14.66 -31.96
CA LYS A 19 -37.80 -13.44 -32.78
C LYS A 19 -37.75 -12.18 -31.92
N GLU A 20 -38.53 -12.12 -30.85
CA GLU A 20 -38.56 -10.99 -29.91
C GLU A 20 -37.19 -10.78 -29.23
N VAL A 21 -36.59 -11.84 -28.70
CA VAL A 21 -35.28 -11.75 -28.03
C VAL A 21 -34.17 -11.30 -28.99
N LYS A 22 -34.17 -11.79 -30.24
CA LYS A 22 -33.18 -11.39 -31.25
C LYS A 22 -33.38 -9.93 -31.69
N GLY A 23 -34.63 -9.49 -31.86
CA GLY A 23 -34.96 -8.09 -32.14
C GLY A 23 -34.52 -7.16 -31.01
N ASN A 24 -34.83 -7.50 -29.76
CA ASN A 24 -34.39 -6.74 -28.58
C ASN A 24 -32.85 -6.65 -28.49
N MET A 25 -32.13 -7.70 -28.90
CA MET A 25 -30.67 -7.66 -28.97
C MET A 25 -30.16 -6.71 -30.06
N TYR A 26 -30.78 -6.73 -31.24
CA TYR A 26 -30.46 -5.80 -32.31
C TYR A 26 -30.62 -4.35 -31.84
N ASP A 27 -31.75 -4.01 -31.21
CA ASP A 27 -32.01 -2.67 -30.69
C ASP A 27 -31.00 -2.26 -29.62
N MET A 28 -30.62 -3.18 -28.73
CA MET A 28 -29.62 -2.92 -27.68
C MET A 28 -28.23 -2.64 -28.25
N ILE A 29 -27.82 -3.33 -29.32
CA ILE A 29 -26.54 -3.06 -30.00
C ILE A 29 -26.58 -1.70 -30.72
N VAL A 30 -27.69 -1.39 -31.39
CA VAL A 30 -27.90 -0.08 -32.03
C VAL A 30 -27.79 1.04 -31.00
N GLU A 31 -28.46 0.91 -29.85
CA GLU A 31 -28.38 1.86 -28.75
C GLU A 31 -26.95 1.98 -28.21
N GLY A 32 -26.24 0.86 -28.05
CA GLY A 32 -24.84 0.84 -27.63
C GLY A 32 -23.93 1.64 -28.59
N PHE A 33 -24.07 1.44 -29.90
CA PHE A 33 -23.31 2.21 -30.90
C PHE A 33 -23.65 3.71 -30.85
N GLN A 34 -24.93 4.05 -30.76
CA GLN A 34 -25.36 5.45 -30.67
C GLN A 34 -24.84 6.12 -29.39
N LEU A 35 -24.82 5.38 -28.28
CA LEU A 35 -24.34 5.87 -26.99
C LEU A 35 -22.83 6.14 -27.02
N LEU A 36 -22.04 5.18 -27.50
CA LEU A 36 -20.59 5.35 -27.68
C LEU A 36 -20.28 6.50 -28.64
N SER A 37 -20.97 6.56 -29.78
CA SER A 37 -20.83 7.64 -30.76
C SER A 37 -21.10 9.00 -30.12
N ARG A 38 -22.19 9.12 -29.36
CA ARG A 38 -22.56 10.37 -28.68
C ARG A 38 -21.52 10.78 -27.65
N TRP A 39 -21.01 9.86 -26.84
CA TRP A 39 -20.00 10.18 -25.82
C TRP A 39 -18.67 10.59 -26.45
N THR A 40 -18.18 9.84 -27.44
CA THR A 40 -16.94 10.16 -28.15
C THR A 40 -17.05 11.49 -28.91
N ALA A 41 -18.19 11.76 -29.56
CA ALA A 41 -18.44 13.04 -30.20
C ALA A 41 -18.41 14.21 -29.21
N ARG A 42 -18.93 14.03 -27.97
CA ARG A 42 -18.89 15.09 -26.94
C ARG A 42 -17.47 15.42 -26.50
N ILE A 43 -16.61 14.42 -26.33
CA ILE A 43 -15.19 14.63 -26.04
C ILE A 43 -14.54 15.40 -27.19
N TRP A 44 -14.81 14.98 -28.43
CA TRP A 44 -14.26 15.61 -29.62
C TRP A 44 -14.69 17.08 -29.78
N GLU A 45 -15.99 17.36 -29.62
CA GLU A 45 -16.56 18.72 -29.64
C GLU A 45 -15.96 19.62 -28.55
N GLN A 46 -15.80 19.10 -27.32
CA GLN A 46 -15.17 19.83 -26.23
C GLN A 46 -13.72 20.17 -26.58
N CYS A 47 -12.95 19.20 -27.06
CA CYS A 47 -11.56 19.42 -27.45
C CYS A 47 -11.45 20.48 -28.55
N ALA A 48 -12.23 20.34 -29.63
CA ALA A 48 -12.26 21.31 -30.72
C ALA A 48 -12.61 22.73 -30.22
N TRP A 49 -13.58 22.84 -29.31
CA TRP A 49 -13.94 24.12 -28.70
C TRP A 49 -12.78 24.72 -27.88
N LYS A 50 -12.11 23.90 -27.04
CA LYS A 50 -10.97 24.33 -26.21
C LYS A 50 -9.77 24.77 -27.06
N PHE A 51 -9.46 24.05 -28.13
CA PHE A 51 -8.41 24.43 -29.08
C PHE A 51 -8.71 25.75 -29.80
N SER A 52 -9.99 26.03 -30.10
CA SER A 52 -10.41 27.29 -30.71
C SER A 52 -10.41 28.50 -29.76
N ARG A 53 -10.33 28.27 -28.44
CA ARG A 53 -10.46 29.30 -27.40
C ARG A 53 -9.39 29.14 -26.32
N PRO A 54 -8.19 29.70 -26.54
CA PRO A 54 -7.13 29.71 -25.54
C PRO A 54 -7.57 30.40 -24.24
N CYS A 55 -7.07 29.90 -23.10
CA CYS A 55 -7.30 30.48 -21.78
C CYS A 55 -6.79 31.92 -21.72
N LYS A 56 -7.67 32.84 -21.29
CA LYS A 56 -7.38 34.29 -21.25
C LYS A 56 -6.60 34.73 -20.02
N ASP A 57 -6.71 33.97 -18.92
CA ASP A 57 -6.12 34.29 -17.63
C ASP A 57 -4.71 33.69 -17.45
N ALA A 58 -4.20 33.05 -18.50
CA ALA A 58 -2.89 32.41 -18.53
C ALA A 58 -1.76 33.43 -18.75
N SER A 59 -0.62 33.24 -18.07
CA SER A 59 0.56 34.10 -18.22
C SER A 59 0.98 34.21 -19.70
N PRO A 60 1.40 35.40 -20.19
CA PRO A 60 1.90 35.57 -21.55
C PRO A 60 3.19 34.76 -21.82
N SER A 61 3.87 34.28 -20.77
CA SER A 61 5.06 33.43 -20.88
C SER A 61 4.78 31.98 -21.27
N PHE A 62 3.52 31.53 -21.22
CA PHE A 62 3.16 30.16 -21.58
C PHE A 62 3.00 29.98 -23.09
N SER A 63 3.31 28.77 -23.57
CA SER A 63 3.13 28.41 -24.97
C SER A 63 1.65 28.44 -25.36
N ASP A 64 1.36 28.63 -26.65
CA ASP A 64 -0.03 28.67 -27.12
C ASP A 64 -0.74 27.33 -26.92
N TYR A 65 0.01 26.22 -26.94
CA TYR A 65 -0.50 24.88 -26.62
C TYR A 65 -0.90 24.74 -25.14
N GLU A 66 -0.08 25.25 -24.22
CA GLU A 66 -0.40 25.23 -22.79
C GLU A 66 -1.70 25.99 -22.47
N LYS A 67 -1.95 27.10 -23.18
CA LYS A 67 -3.15 27.91 -22.99
C LYS A 67 -4.42 27.21 -23.45
N VAL A 68 -4.34 26.29 -24.43
CA VAL A 68 -5.51 25.55 -24.94
C VAL A 68 -5.70 24.19 -24.31
N VAL A 69 -4.65 23.62 -23.70
CA VAL A 69 -4.69 22.34 -22.98
C VAL A 69 -4.49 22.55 -21.48
N ARG A 70 -3.24 22.63 -21.00
CA ARG A 70 -2.88 22.60 -19.57
C ARG A 70 -3.71 23.54 -18.69
N TYR A 71 -3.93 24.77 -19.14
CA TYR A 71 -4.65 25.80 -18.38
C TYR A 71 -6.10 26.02 -18.81
N ASN A 72 -6.61 25.21 -19.74
CA ASN A 72 -7.97 25.37 -20.28
C ASN A 72 -8.96 24.33 -19.75
N TYR A 73 -8.52 23.36 -18.94
CA TYR A 73 -9.39 22.38 -18.29
C TYR A 73 -9.42 22.59 -16.77
N SER A 74 -10.60 22.84 -16.20
CA SER A 74 -10.78 22.91 -14.75
C SER A 74 -10.57 21.53 -14.09
N ALA A 75 -10.49 21.49 -12.76
CA ALA A 75 -10.41 20.22 -12.04
C ALA A 75 -11.69 19.37 -12.24
N GLU A 76 -12.86 20.02 -12.27
CA GLU A 76 -14.16 19.39 -12.49
C GLU A 76 -14.29 18.86 -13.92
N GLU A 77 -13.83 19.65 -14.91
CA GLU A 77 -13.83 19.21 -16.32
C GLU A 77 -12.93 17.99 -16.53
N ARG A 78 -11.74 17.96 -15.91
CA ARG A 78 -10.83 16.80 -15.97
C ARG A 78 -11.46 15.56 -15.33
N LYS A 79 -12.12 15.70 -14.18
CA LYS A 79 -12.85 14.59 -13.53
C LYS A 79 -13.97 14.05 -14.43
N ALA A 80 -14.79 14.94 -14.99
CA ALA A 80 -15.86 14.54 -15.90
C ALA A 80 -15.31 13.84 -17.16
N LEU A 81 -14.17 14.30 -17.68
CA LEU A 81 -13.51 13.67 -18.82
C LEU A 81 -12.98 12.27 -18.46
N VAL A 82 -12.39 12.07 -17.27
CA VAL A 82 -12.00 10.73 -16.78
C VAL A 82 -13.20 9.79 -16.71
N GLU A 83 -14.32 10.25 -16.16
CA GLU A 83 -15.55 9.44 -16.06
C GLU A 83 -16.07 9.06 -17.44
N LEU A 84 -16.13 10.02 -18.38
CA LEU A 84 -16.62 9.78 -19.72
C LEU A 84 -15.72 8.83 -20.51
N VAL A 85 -14.39 8.99 -20.42
CA VAL A 85 -13.41 8.04 -20.95
C VAL A 85 -13.66 6.65 -20.36
N SER A 86 -13.84 6.56 -19.04
CA SER A 86 -14.10 5.28 -18.36
C SER A 86 -15.38 4.62 -18.86
N TYR A 87 -16.46 5.38 -19.12
CA TYR A 87 -17.71 4.86 -19.67
C TYR A 87 -17.53 4.35 -21.10
N ILE A 88 -16.89 5.12 -21.97
CA ILE A 88 -16.61 4.72 -23.35
C ILE A 88 -15.79 3.43 -23.39
N LYS A 89 -14.69 3.38 -22.64
CA LYS A 89 -13.80 2.21 -22.62
C LYS A 89 -14.45 0.98 -22.00
N SER A 90 -15.22 1.15 -20.91
CA SER A 90 -15.90 0.04 -20.24
C SER A 90 -17.02 -0.55 -21.09
N VAL A 91 -17.90 0.30 -21.64
CA VAL A 91 -19.00 -0.14 -22.52
C VAL A 91 -18.44 -0.73 -23.81
N GLY A 92 -17.43 -0.10 -24.40
CA GLY A 92 -16.70 -0.64 -25.56
C GLY A 92 -16.14 -2.03 -25.32
N SER A 93 -15.46 -2.24 -24.18
CA SER A 93 -14.94 -3.56 -23.81
C SER A 93 -16.06 -4.59 -23.61
N MET A 94 -17.19 -4.21 -23.00
CA MET A 94 -18.35 -5.08 -22.86
C MET A 94 -18.93 -5.49 -24.22
N MET A 95 -19.06 -4.53 -25.14
CA MET A 95 -19.56 -4.79 -26.50
C MET A 95 -18.60 -5.70 -27.27
N GLN A 96 -17.28 -5.49 -27.21
CA GLN A 96 -16.29 -6.37 -27.84
C GLN A 96 -16.37 -7.82 -27.32
N ARG A 97 -16.57 -8.02 -26.02
CA ARG A 97 -16.69 -9.37 -25.43
C ARG A 97 -17.95 -10.11 -25.89
N CYS A 98 -18.98 -9.39 -26.33
CA CYS A 98 -20.25 -9.96 -26.74
C CYS A 98 -20.34 -10.24 -28.24
N ASP A 99 -19.38 -9.81 -29.06
CA ASP A 99 -19.39 -9.89 -30.54
C ASP A 99 -19.88 -11.25 -31.06
N THR A 100 -19.15 -12.33 -30.72
CA THR A 100 -19.47 -13.69 -31.17
C THR A 100 -20.79 -14.23 -30.60
N LEU A 101 -21.24 -13.71 -29.46
CA LEU A 101 -22.49 -14.13 -28.83
C LEU A 101 -23.71 -13.53 -29.54
N VAL A 102 -23.59 -12.31 -30.05
CA VAL A 102 -24.70 -11.57 -30.69
C VAL A 102 -24.75 -11.75 -32.21
N ALA A 103 -23.65 -12.16 -32.85
CA ALA A 103 -23.52 -12.27 -34.31
C ALA A 103 -24.72 -12.94 -35.00
N ASP A 104 -25.09 -14.17 -34.60
CA ASP A 104 -26.20 -14.91 -35.23
C ASP A 104 -27.55 -14.17 -35.14
N ALA A 105 -27.81 -13.57 -33.98
CA ALA A 105 -29.04 -12.84 -33.70
C ALA A 105 -29.13 -11.56 -34.54
N LEU A 106 -28.00 -10.86 -34.69
CA LEU A 106 -27.90 -9.66 -35.51
C LEU A 106 -28.08 -10.01 -36.99
N TRP A 107 -27.38 -11.02 -37.49
CA TRP A 107 -27.46 -11.45 -38.88
C TRP A 107 -28.86 -11.92 -39.26
N GLU A 108 -29.51 -12.69 -38.38
CA GLU A 108 -30.88 -13.15 -38.61
C GLU A 108 -31.90 -12.00 -38.61
N THR A 109 -31.73 -11.03 -37.72
CA THR A 109 -32.59 -9.84 -37.68
C THR A 109 -32.41 -9.00 -38.96
N ILE A 110 -31.17 -8.74 -39.37
CA ILE A 110 -30.85 -8.03 -40.61
C ILE A 110 -31.41 -8.78 -41.82
N HIS A 111 -31.19 -10.10 -41.89
CA HIS A 111 -31.74 -10.93 -42.95
C HIS A 111 -33.27 -10.83 -43.01
N SER A 112 -33.93 -10.90 -41.85
CA SER A 112 -35.38 -10.77 -41.77
C SER A 112 -35.88 -9.41 -42.27
N GLU A 113 -35.21 -8.31 -41.91
CA GLU A 113 -35.57 -6.98 -42.38
C GLU A 113 -35.36 -6.81 -43.88
N VAL A 114 -34.25 -7.34 -44.41
CA VAL A 114 -33.97 -7.33 -45.84
C VAL A 114 -35.03 -8.13 -46.58
N GLN A 115 -35.27 -9.39 -46.19
CA GLN A 115 -36.25 -10.23 -46.88
C GLN A 115 -37.68 -9.69 -46.79
N ASP A 116 -38.09 -9.09 -45.67
CA ASP A 116 -39.40 -8.45 -45.59
C ASP A 116 -39.52 -7.25 -46.54
N PHE A 117 -38.46 -6.44 -46.64
CA PHE A 117 -38.43 -5.34 -47.60
C PHE A 117 -38.51 -5.85 -49.04
N VAL A 118 -37.60 -6.76 -49.42
CA VAL A 118 -37.50 -7.18 -50.83
C VAL A 118 -38.68 -8.06 -51.24
N GLN A 119 -39.15 -8.97 -50.38
CA GLN A 119 -40.22 -9.92 -50.73
C GLN A 119 -41.63 -9.36 -50.53
N ASN A 120 -41.88 -8.54 -49.50
CA ASN A 120 -43.22 -8.05 -49.14
C ASN A 120 -43.43 -6.57 -49.47
N THR A 121 -42.55 -5.70 -49.00
CA THR A 121 -42.69 -4.24 -49.18
C THR A 121 -42.63 -3.87 -50.65
N LEU A 122 -41.59 -4.31 -51.37
CA LEU A 122 -41.46 -4.05 -52.81
C LEU A 122 -42.57 -4.73 -53.65
N ALA A 123 -43.04 -5.92 -53.26
CA ALA A 123 -44.18 -6.58 -53.93
C ALA A 123 -45.45 -5.75 -53.84
N THR A 124 -45.67 -5.09 -52.71
CA THR A 124 -46.83 -4.23 -52.49
C THR A 124 -46.71 -2.96 -53.34
N MET A 125 -45.55 -2.29 -53.30
CA MET A 125 -45.27 -1.10 -54.12
C MET A 125 -45.38 -1.37 -55.63
N LEU A 126 -44.94 -2.54 -56.11
CA LEU A 126 -45.09 -2.96 -57.51
C LEU A 126 -46.56 -3.12 -57.94
N ARG A 127 -47.42 -3.62 -57.04
CA ARG A 127 -48.85 -3.81 -57.32
C ARG A 127 -49.66 -2.52 -57.20
N THR A 128 -49.20 -1.56 -56.41
CA THR A 128 -49.88 -0.28 -56.17
C THR A 128 -49.25 0.87 -56.97
N THR A 129 -48.19 1.45 -56.44
CA THR A 129 -47.58 2.73 -56.85
C THR A 129 -46.86 2.63 -58.19
N PHE A 130 -46.18 1.52 -58.45
CA PHE A 130 -45.34 1.37 -59.63
C PHE A 130 -46.04 0.61 -60.77
N ARG A 131 -47.25 0.04 -60.56
CA ARG A 131 -47.97 -0.80 -61.54
C ARG A 131 -48.02 -0.25 -62.97
N LYS A 132 -48.13 1.08 -63.12
CA LYS A 132 -48.22 1.77 -64.43
C LYS A 132 -46.89 2.41 -64.89
N LYS A 133 -45.83 2.33 -64.10
CA LYS A 133 -44.51 2.93 -64.35
C LYS A 133 -43.50 1.86 -64.73
N LYS A 134 -43.43 1.54 -66.02
CA LYS A 134 -42.64 0.39 -66.53
C LYS A 134 -41.16 0.48 -66.18
N ASP A 135 -40.55 1.65 -66.36
CA ASP A 135 -39.10 1.82 -66.12
C ASP A 135 -38.73 1.69 -64.63
N LEU A 136 -39.52 2.30 -63.74
CA LEU A 136 -39.31 2.19 -62.29
C LEU A 136 -39.68 0.81 -61.75
N SER A 137 -40.71 0.16 -62.31
CA SER A 137 -41.08 -1.22 -61.97
C SER A 137 -39.94 -2.19 -62.27
N ARG A 138 -39.19 -1.97 -63.35
CA ARG A 138 -38.00 -2.77 -63.68
C ARG A 138 -36.97 -2.67 -62.57
N ILE A 139 -36.65 -1.46 -62.10
CA ILE A 139 -35.67 -1.23 -61.03
C ILE A 139 -36.08 -1.95 -59.72
N LEU A 140 -37.35 -1.89 -59.33
CA LEU A 140 -37.86 -2.63 -58.16
C LEU A 140 -37.80 -4.15 -58.35
N SER A 141 -37.99 -4.64 -59.58
CA SER A 141 -37.88 -6.06 -59.92
C SER A 141 -36.42 -6.53 -59.88
N ASP A 142 -35.49 -5.66 -60.29
CA ASP A 142 -34.05 -5.91 -60.21
C ASP A 142 -33.59 -6.01 -58.74
N MET A 143 -34.07 -5.13 -57.85
CA MET A 143 -33.83 -5.25 -56.40
C MET A 143 -34.26 -6.61 -55.85
N ARG A 144 -35.45 -7.07 -56.25
CA ARG A 144 -36.00 -8.39 -55.87
C ARG A 144 -35.15 -9.53 -56.38
N THR A 145 -34.73 -9.47 -57.62
CA THR A 145 -33.89 -10.50 -58.24
C THR A 145 -32.51 -10.59 -57.58
N LEU A 146 -31.97 -9.46 -57.13
CA LEU A 146 -30.61 -9.36 -56.58
C LEU A 146 -30.51 -9.81 -55.12
N SER A 147 -31.56 -9.64 -54.31
CA SER A 147 -31.48 -9.80 -52.85
C SER A 147 -32.54 -10.70 -52.21
N ALA A 148 -33.58 -11.11 -52.95
CA ALA A 148 -34.57 -12.03 -52.38
C ALA A 148 -34.02 -13.46 -52.31
N ASP A 149 -33.99 -14.03 -51.10
CA ASP A 149 -33.70 -15.45 -50.86
C ASP A 149 -35.01 -16.25 -50.93
N TRP A 150 -35.28 -16.81 -52.10
CA TRP A 150 -36.48 -17.62 -52.32
C TRP A 150 -36.29 -19.02 -51.76
N MET A 151 -37.27 -19.52 -51.02
CA MET A 151 -37.26 -20.90 -50.53
C MET A 151 -37.27 -21.88 -51.73
N ALA A 152 -36.31 -22.80 -51.77
CA ALA A 152 -36.33 -23.89 -52.75
C ALA A 152 -37.62 -24.70 -52.55
N ASN A 153 -38.49 -24.71 -53.57
CA ASN A 153 -39.88 -25.22 -53.65
C ASN A 153 -41.02 -24.18 -53.60
N THR A 154 -40.73 -22.88 -53.58
CA THR A 154 -41.73 -21.83 -53.87
C THR A 154 -41.46 -21.10 -55.18
N ASN A 155 -40.93 -21.79 -56.18
CA ASN A 155 -41.05 -21.32 -57.57
C ASN A 155 -42.53 -21.39 -57.96
N LYS A 156 -43.32 -20.40 -57.55
CA LYS A 156 -44.50 -20.04 -58.31
C LYS A 156 -43.98 -19.64 -59.68
N SER A 157 -44.25 -20.48 -60.67
CA SER A 157 -43.99 -20.19 -62.08
C SER A 157 -44.48 -18.80 -62.42
N GLU A 158 -43.78 -18.11 -63.33
CA GLU A 158 -44.07 -16.77 -63.86
C GLU A 158 -45.52 -16.55 -64.38
N SER A 159 -46.41 -17.54 -64.30
CA SER A 159 -47.79 -17.52 -64.79
C SER A 159 -48.79 -16.73 -63.94
N GLU A 160 -48.56 -16.45 -62.65
CA GLU A 160 -49.53 -15.68 -61.83
C GLU A 160 -49.45 -14.14 -62.03
N LEU A 161 -48.41 -13.63 -62.69
CA LEU A 161 -48.28 -12.19 -62.99
C LEU A 161 -49.26 -11.70 -64.07
N GLN A 162 -49.93 -12.60 -64.80
CA GLN A 162 -50.91 -12.24 -65.83
C GLN A 162 -52.38 -12.52 -65.46
N SER A 163 -52.68 -13.20 -64.34
CA SER A 163 -54.06 -13.59 -63.99
C SER A 163 -54.52 -13.02 -62.65
N SER A 164 -54.57 -11.70 -62.51
CA SER A 164 -55.36 -11.05 -61.46
C SER A 164 -56.10 -9.82 -62.01
N GLN A 165 -56.98 -10.07 -62.97
CA GLN A 165 -58.22 -9.32 -63.06
C GLN A 165 -59.26 -10.05 -62.20
N HIS A 166 -59.89 -9.29 -61.29
CA HIS A 166 -60.96 -9.64 -60.36
C HIS A 166 -60.58 -10.11 -58.94
N GLY A 167 -61.00 -9.29 -57.98
CA GLY A 167 -61.74 -9.76 -56.81
C GLY A 167 -60.93 -9.98 -55.55
N GLY A 168 -61.09 -9.06 -54.59
CA GLY A 168 -60.70 -9.11 -53.18
C GLY A 168 -60.32 -10.47 -52.59
N GLU A 169 -59.02 -10.72 -52.49
CA GLU A 169 -58.42 -11.50 -51.41
C GLU A 169 -57.29 -10.67 -50.82
N GLU A 170 -57.31 -10.48 -49.50
CA GLU A 170 -56.24 -9.84 -48.75
C GLU A 170 -54.92 -10.51 -49.11
N SER A 171 -53.97 -9.69 -49.57
CA SER A 171 -52.69 -10.14 -50.09
C SER A 171 -51.88 -10.80 -48.97
N LYS A 172 -51.94 -12.13 -48.86
CA LYS A 172 -51.08 -12.89 -47.95
C LYS A 172 -49.62 -12.51 -48.23
N ALA A 173 -48.94 -11.99 -47.21
CA ALA A 173 -47.51 -11.70 -47.28
C ALA A 173 -46.74 -12.98 -47.64
N ASN A 174 -45.64 -12.84 -48.38
CA ASN A 174 -44.75 -13.97 -48.65
C ASN A 174 -44.13 -14.42 -47.33
N ILE A 175 -44.28 -15.71 -47.05
CA ILE A 175 -43.71 -16.35 -45.85
C ILE A 175 -42.27 -16.74 -46.19
N PHE A 176 -41.32 -16.18 -45.45
CA PHE A 176 -39.90 -16.54 -45.50
C PHE A 176 -39.43 -16.92 -44.09
N TYR A 177 -38.37 -17.74 -44.02
CA TYR A 177 -37.74 -18.10 -42.76
C TYR A 177 -36.45 -17.29 -42.60
N PRO A 178 -36.31 -16.48 -41.54
CA PRO A 178 -35.07 -15.79 -41.24
C PRO A 178 -33.90 -16.78 -41.14
N ARG A 179 -32.76 -16.42 -41.73
CA ARG A 179 -31.51 -17.18 -41.66
C ARG A 179 -30.46 -16.31 -40.99
N ALA A 180 -29.58 -16.90 -40.20
CA ALA A 180 -28.41 -16.22 -39.64
C ALA A 180 -27.33 -15.97 -40.71
N VAL A 181 -27.68 -15.23 -41.76
CA VAL A 181 -26.79 -14.87 -42.87
C VAL A 181 -26.96 -13.40 -43.22
N ALA A 182 -25.88 -12.65 -43.12
CA ALA A 182 -25.87 -11.24 -43.46
C ALA A 182 -25.93 -11.02 -44.99
N PRO A 183 -26.56 -9.93 -45.46
CA PRO A 183 -26.39 -9.49 -46.84
C PRO A 183 -24.92 -9.09 -47.08
N THR A 184 -24.40 -9.39 -48.25
CA THR A 184 -23.05 -8.94 -48.64
C THR A 184 -23.02 -7.42 -48.80
N ALA A 185 -21.87 -6.79 -48.58
CA ALA A 185 -21.70 -5.35 -48.81
C ALA A 185 -22.09 -4.94 -50.23
N ALA A 186 -21.82 -5.78 -51.23
CA ALA A 186 -22.25 -5.58 -52.60
C ALA A 186 -23.79 -5.55 -52.72
N GLN A 187 -24.51 -6.49 -52.10
CA GLN A 187 -25.98 -6.49 -52.09
C GLN A 187 -26.53 -5.23 -51.41
N VAL A 188 -25.96 -4.82 -50.28
CA VAL A 188 -26.36 -3.59 -49.57
C VAL A 188 -26.18 -2.36 -50.46
N HIS A 189 -25.00 -2.18 -51.06
CA HIS A 189 -24.71 -1.05 -51.94
C HIS A 189 -25.54 -1.06 -53.22
N CYS A 190 -25.76 -2.23 -53.83
CA CYS A 190 -26.65 -2.36 -54.99
C CYS A 190 -28.08 -1.96 -54.65
N LEU A 191 -28.62 -2.42 -53.51
CA LEU A 191 -29.96 -2.01 -53.06
C LEU A 191 -30.03 -0.50 -52.80
N GLN A 192 -29.04 0.09 -52.13
CA GLN A 192 -28.97 1.54 -51.92
C GLN A 192 -28.94 2.31 -53.25
N PHE A 193 -28.12 1.88 -54.20
CA PHE A 193 -28.02 2.49 -55.52
C PHE A 193 -29.34 2.40 -56.28
N LEU A 194 -29.99 1.23 -56.30
CA LEU A 194 -31.27 1.06 -56.97
C LEU A 194 -32.37 1.90 -56.29
N ILE A 195 -32.38 2.03 -54.96
CA ILE A 195 -33.34 2.87 -54.24
C ILE A 195 -33.11 4.34 -54.61
N TYR A 196 -31.85 4.75 -54.66
CA TYR A 196 -31.46 6.08 -55.13
C TYR A 196 -31.93 6.34 -56.56
N GLU A 197 -31.74 5.41 -57.49
CA GLU A 197 -32.21 5.52 -58.88
C GLU A 197 -33.74 5.66 -58.94
N VAL A 198 -34.49 4.89 -58.14
CA VAL A 198 -35.95 5.01 -58.06
C VAL A 198 -36.40 6.39 -57.61
N VAL A 199 -35.72 6.96 -56.61
CA VAL A 199 -36.14 8.23 -56.00
C VAL A 199 -35.64 9.45 -56.78
N SER A 200 -34.37 9.43 -57.21
CA SER A 200 -33.69 10.56 -57.83
C SER A 200 -33.66 10.51 -59.36
N GLY A 201 -33.99 9.37 -59.98
CA GLY A 201 -33.93 9.18 -61.44
C GLY A 201 -32.53 9.45 -62.00
N GLY A 202 -31.49 9.09 -61.25
CA GLY A 202 -30.09 9.32 -61.60
C GLY A 202 -29.60 10.78 -61.52
N ASN A 203 -30.43 11.74 -61.09
CA ASN A 203 -30.09 13.16 -61.15
C ASN A 203 -29.50 13.69 -59.82
N LEU A 204 -28.17 13.83 -59.76
CA LEU A 204 -27.35 14.15 -58.56
C LEU A 204 -27.63 15.53 -57.91
N ARG A 205 -28.40 16.42 -58.53
CA ARG A 205 -28.61 17.81 -58.07
C ARG A 205 -30.09 18.19 -58.04
N ARG A 206 -30.89 17.47 -57.26
CA ARG A 206 -32.28 17.90 -56.98
C ARG A 206 -32.30 18.96 -55.87
N PRO A 207 -32.97 20.12 -56.07
CA PRO A 207 -33.22 21.07 -54.98
C PRO A 207 -34.18 20.44 -53.96
N GLY A 208 -33.77 20.33 -52.69
CA GLY A 208 -34.60 19.76 -51.61
C GLY A 208 -34.13 18.43 -51.02
N GLY A 209 -32.95 17.93 -51.40
CA GLY A 209 -32.36 16.71 -50.85
C GLY A 209 -32.78 15.42 -51.58
N LEU A 210 -32.15 14.30 -51.22
CA LEU A 210 -32.27 13.00 -51.91
C LEU A 210 -33.71 12.43 -51.88
N PHE A 211 -34.45 12.68 -50.80
CA PHE A 211 -35.84 12.25 -50.59
C PHE A 211 -36.82 13.44 -50.50
N GLY A 212 -36.49 14.59 -51.10
CA GLY A 212 -37.36 15.76 -51.06
C GLY A 212 -38.72 15.52 -51.74
N ASN A 213 -39.81 15.97 -51.11
CA ASN A 213 -41.18 15.87 -51.64
C ASN A 213 -41.43 16.76 -52.89
N SER A 214 -40.48 17.62 -53.23
CA SER A 214 -40.60 18.60 -54.31
C SER A 214 -40.36 17.94 -55.67
N GLY A 215 -41.39 17.28 -56.23
CA GLY A 215 -41.40 16.78 -57.60
C GLY A 215 -41.16 15.29 -57.78
N SER A 216 -41.23 14.47 -56.72
CA SER A 216 -41.25 13.01 -56.88
C SER A 216 -42.67 12.54 -57.21
N GLU A 217 -42.80 11.66 -58.20
CA GLU A 217 -44.09 11.05 -58.55
C GLU A 217 -44.46 9.85 -57.63
N ILE A 218 -43.75 9.69 -56.51
CA ILE A 218 -43.90 8.58 -55.57
C ILE A 218 -44.73 9.08 -54.36
N PRO A 219 -45.77 8.35 -53.92
CA PRO A 219 -46.53 8.71 -52.73
C PRO A 219 -45.63 8.87 -51.50
N VAL A 220 -45.93 9.85 -50.66
CA VAL A 220 -45.12 10.18 -49.46
C VAL A 220 -44.88 8.99 -48.55
N ASN A 221 -45.86 8.09 -48.40
CA ASN A 221 -45.72 6.90 -47.56
C ASN A 221 -44.69 5.91 -48.10
N ASP A 222 -44.73 5.64 -49.41
CA ASP A 222 -43.79 4.72 -50.05
C ASP A 222 -42.40 5.35 -50.14
N LEU A 223 -42.33 6.67 -50.38
CA LEU A 223 -41.08 7.42 -50.34
C LEU A 223 -40.42 7.33 -48.95
N LYS A 224 -41.21 7.46 -47.87
CA LYS A 224 -40.72 7.31 -46.50
C LYS A 224 -40.25 5.88 -46.20
N GLN A 225 -40.92 4.85 -46.73
CA GLN A 225 -40.48 3.46 -46.59
C GLN A 225 -39.14 3.21 -47.32
N LEU A 226 -38.99 3.73 -48.54
CA LEU A 226 -37.73 3.68 -49.30
C LEU A 226 -36.61 4.44 -48.57
N GLU A 227 -36.90 5.64 -48.06
CA GLU A 227 -35.97 6.46 -47.27
C GLU A 227 -35.51 5.74 -45.99
N THR A 228 -36.46 5.24 -45.21
CA THR A 228 -36.18 4.55 -43.95
C THR A 228 -35.28 3.33 -44.21
N PHE A 229 -35.62 2.52 -45.22
CA PHE A 229 -34.83 1.34 -45.55
C PHE A 229 -33.46 1.69 -46.14
N PHE A 230 -33.35 2.77 -46.93
CA PHE A 230 -32.07 3.26 -47.46
C PHE A 230 -31.09 3.61 -46.34
N TYR A 231 -31.54 4.30 -45.29
CA TYR A 231 -30.71 4.61 -44.13
C TYR A 231 -30.41 3.38 -43.28
N LYS A 232 -31.37 2.47 -43.11
CA LYS A 232 -31.14 1.18 -42.44
C LYS A 232 -30.07 0.34 -43.13
N LEU A 233 -30.09 0.25 -44.46
CA LEU A 233 -29.06 -0.43 -45.26
C LEU A 233 -27.66 0.12 -44.97
N GLY A 234 -27.53 1.44 -44.86
CA GLY A 234 -26.26 2.08 -44.49
C GLY A 234 -25.82 1.70 -43.07
N PHE A 235 -26.76 1.72 -42.12
CA PHE A 235 -26.47 1.35 -40.73
C PHE A 235 -26.12 -0.12 -40.56
N PHE A 236 -26.69 -1.02 -41.37
CA PHE A 236 -26.35 -2.45 -41.33
C PHE A 236 -24.86 -2.68 -41.54
N LEU A 237 -24.18 -1.91 -42.40
CA LEU A 237 -22.74 -2.07 -42.62
C LEU A 237 -21.93 -1.88 -41.33
N HIS A 238 -22.35 -0.97 -40.45
CA HIS A 238 -21.72 -0.78 -39.14
C HIS A 238 -21.94 -1.97 -38.20
N ILE A 239 -23.13 -2.59 -38.26
CA ILE A 239 -23.43 -3.79 -37.46
C ILE A 239 -22.68 -5.01 -38.02
N LEU A 240 -22.58 -5.13 -39.34
CA LEU A 240 -21.86 -6.22 -40.00
C LEU A 240 -20.35 -6.12 -39.75
N ASP A 241 -19.80 -4.91 -39.70
CA ASP A 241 -18.43 -4.64 -39.28
C ASP A 241 -18.38 -4.26 -37.80
N TYR A 242 -18.97 -5.11 -36.95
CA TYR A 242 -19.20 -4.87 -35.54
C TYR A 242 -17.91 -4.49 -34.80
N SER A 243 -16.89 -5.35 -34.90
CA SER A 243 -15.62 -5.18 -34.20
C SER A 243 -14.90 -3.88 -34.61
N ALA A 244 -14.85 -3.56 -35.91
CA ALA A 244 -14.23 -2.32 -36.37
C ALA A 244 -15.05 -1.10 -35.95
N THR A 245 -16.38 -1.16 -36.02
CA THR A 245 -17.26 -0.08 -35.58
C THR A 245 -17.07 0.22 -34.10
N VAL A 246 -17.07 -0.80 -33.23
CA VAL A 246 -16.80 -0.59 -31.80
C VAL A 246 -15.41 0.02 -31.60
N ALA A 247 -14.38 -0.49 -32.28
CA ALA A 247 -13.03 0.05 -32.18
C ALA A 247 -12.99 1.55 -32.53
N THR A 248 -13.59 1.95 -33.65
CA THR A 248 -13.68 3.36 -34.07
C THR A 248 -14.48 4.22 -33.08
N LEU A 249 -15.59 3.70 -32.55
CA LEU A 249 -16.41 4.45 -31.60
C LEU A 249 -15.74 4.64 -30.24
N THR A 250 -14.76 3.80 -29.90
CA THR A 250 -14.02 3.86 -28.64
C THR A 250 -12.65 4.52 -28.75
N ASP A 251 -12.30 4.99 -29.94
CA ASP A 251 -10.99 5.57 -30.26
C ASP A 251 -10.91 7.03 -29.80
N LEU A 252 -10.06 7.27 -28.80
CA LEU A 252 -9.79 8.58 -28.23
C LEU A 252 -8.34 9.02 -28.48
N GLY A 253 -7.63 8.39 -29.42
CA GLY A 253 -6.20 8.65 -29.68
C GLY A 253 -5.91 10.10 -30.10
N PHE A 254 -6.90 10.79 -30.67
CA PHE A 254 -6.80 12.21 -31.04
C PHE A 254 -6.47 13.15 -29.87
N LEU A 255 -6.66 12.71 -28.61
CA LEU A 255 -6.36 13.49 -27.41
C LEU A 255 -4.85 13.66 -27.14
N TRP A 256 -4.00 12.82 -27.73
CA TRP A 256 -2.55 12.89 -27.53
C TRP A 256 -1.83 13.74 -28.58
N PHE A 257 -2.27 13.67 -29.84
CA PHE A 257 -1.61 14.30 -30.98
C PHE A 257 -1.62 15.83 -30.92
N ARG A 258 -0.49 16.44 -31.27
CA ARG A 258 -0.25 17.89 -31.12
C ARG A 258 0.67 18.51 -32.18
N GLU A 259 0.85 17.84 -33.31
CA GLU A 259 1.74 18.24 -34.42
C GLU A 259 1.55 19.69 -34.89
N PHE A 260 0.29 20.13 -35.00
CA PHE A 260 -0.02 21.51 -35.39
C PHE A 260 0.66 22.55 -34.46
N TYR A 261 0.64 22.29 -33.15
CA TYR A 261 1.21 23.19 -32.16
C TYR A 261 2.72 23.04 -32.02
N LEU A 262 3.28 21.85 -32.28
CA LEU A 262 4.73 21.64 -32.35
C LEU A 262 5.33 22.49 -33.47
N GLU A 263 4.73 22.43 -34.67
CA GLU A 263 5.15 23.24 -35.82
C GLU A 263 4.99 24.74 -35.54
N SER A 264 3.83 25.17 -35.03
CA SER A 264 3.58 26.59 -34.73
C SER A 264 4.50 27.16 -33.66
N SER A 265 4.89 26.34 -32.68
CA SER A 265 5.72 26.77 -31.54
C SER A 265 7.22 26.54 -31.77
N ARG A 266 7.59 25.86 -32.88
CA ARG A 266 8.97 25.48 -33.21
C ARG A 266 9.69 24.73 -32.09
N VAL A 267 8.97 23.83 -31.41
CA VAL A 267 9.52 22.94 -30.40
C VAL A 267 9.45 21.50 -30.88
N ILE A 268 10.41 20.68 -30.43
CA ILE A 268 10.45 19.25 -30.78
C ILE A 268 9.34 18.49 -30.06
N GLN A 269 9.09 18.80 -28.79
CA GLN A 269 8.03 18.18 -28.00
C GLN A 269 7.60 19.09 -26.84
N PHE A 270 6.36 18.93 -26.38
CA PHE A 270 5.84 19.54 -25.16
C PHE A 270 6.05 18.64 -23.94
N PRO A 271 6.18 19.20 -22.74
CA PRO A 271 6.36 18.39 -21.53
C PRO A 271 5.05 17.67 -21.16
N ILE A 272 5.15 16.62 -20.34
CA ILE A 272 4.04 15.70 -20.05
C ILE A 272 2.85 16.38 -19.37
N GLU A 273 3.05 17.50 -18.68
CA GLU A 273 1.97 18.29 -18.06
C GLU A 273 1.06 18.96 -19.10
N CYS A 274 1.43 18.92 -20.38
CA CYS A 274 0.62 19.36 -21.52
C CYS A 274 0.01 18.17 -22.29
N SER A 275 0.26 16.94 -21.86
CA SER A 275 -0.32 15.74 -22.44
C SER A 275 -1.65 15.44 -21.76
N LEU A 276 -2.73 15.47 -22.53
CA LEU A 276 -4.07 15.32 -21.97
C LEU A 276 -4.27 13.94 -21.30
N PRO A 277 -3.81 12.80 -21.86
CA PRO A 277 -3.87 11.52 -21.16
C PRO A 277 -3.19 11.56 -19.77
N TRP A 278 -1.99 12.13 -19.68
CA TRP A 278 -1.28 12.27 -18.41
C TRP A 278 -1.98 13.21 -17.44
N MET A 279 -2.49 14.36 -17.91
CA MET A 279 -3.24 15.30 -17.09
C MET A 279 -4.48 14.67 -16.45
N LEU A 280 -5.10 13.68 -17.11
CA LEU A 280 -6.22 12.92 -16.58
C LEU A 280 -5.77 11.92 -15.52
N VAL A 281 -4.67 11.19 -15.74
CA VAL A 281 -4.07 10.31 -14.72
C VAL A 281 -3.70 11.11 -13.48
N ASP A 282 -2.99 12.23 -13.65
CA ASP A 282 -2.56 13.10 -12.57
C ASP A 282 -3.76 13.68 -11.80
N CYS A 283 -4.83 14.07 -12.51
CA CYS A 283 -6.07 14.53 -11.88
C CYS A 283 -6.71 13.46 -10.98
N VAL A 284 -6.63 12.18 -11.35
CA VAL A 284 -7.14 11.09 -10.52
C VAL A 284 -6.29 10.89 -9.28
N LEU A 285 -4.96 10.93 -9.42
CA LEU A 285 -4.02 10.73 -8.32
C LEU A 285 -4.09 11.84 -7.26
N GLU A 286 -4.29 13.09 -7.69
CA GLU A 286 -4.39 14.25 -6.80
C GLU A 286 -5.82 14.46 -6.24
N SER A 287 -6.80 13.71 -6.73
CA SER A 287 -8.20 13.88 -6.33
C SER A 287 -8.47 13.30 -4.93
N PRO A 288 -9.15 14.06 -4.03
CA PRO A 288 -9.58 13.54 -2.74
C PRO A 288 -10.74 12.53 -2.85
N ASN A 289 -11.41 12.45 -4.00
CA ASN A 289 -12.49 11.51 -4.23
C ASN A 289 -11.94 10.10 -4.47
N SER A 290 -12.09 9.22 -3.46
CA SER A 290 -11.63 7.83 -3.51
C SER A 290 -12.29 6.98 -4.60
N GLY A 291 -13.49 7.37 -5.08
CA GLY A 291 -14.18 6.66 -6.16
C GLY A 291 -13.50 6.79 -7.52
N LEU A 292 -12.84 7.93 -7.79
CA LEU A 292 -12.15 8.14 -9.07
C LEU A 292 -10.89 7.31 -9.21
N LEU A 293 -10.28 6.90 -8.09
CA LEU A 293 -9.04 6.12 -8.08
C LEU A 293 -9.21 4.74 -8.75
N GLU A 294 -10.42 4.16 -8.72
CA GLU A 294 -10.73 2.91 -9.42
C GLU A 294 -10.58 3.03 -10.95
N SER A 295 -10.72 4.26 -11.47
CA SER A 295 -10.62 4.59 -12.89
C SER A 295 -9.23 5.09 -13.32
N VAL A 296 -8.23 5.08 -12.45
CA VAL A 296 -6.90 5.67 -12.72
C VAL A 296 -6.18 5.06 -13.94
N LEU A 297 -6.50 3.81 -14.28
CA LEU A 297 -5.93 3.12 -15.44
C LEU A 297 -6.66 3.43 -16.76
N MET A 298 -7.86 4.00 -16.71
CA MET A 298 -8.67 4.24 -17.91
C MET A 298 -8.04 5.26 -18.87
N PRO A 299 -7.44 6.39 -18.40
CA PRO A 299 -6.78 7.32 -19.30
C PRO A 299 -5.54 6.73 -20.00
N PHE A 300 -4.89 5.72 -19.44
CA PHE A 300 -3.76 5.06 -20.11
C PHE A 300 -4.19 4.35 -21.41
N ASP A 301 -5.47 3.98 -21.54
CA ASP A 301 -5.97 3.36 -22.77
C ASP A 301 -6.00 4.34 -23.95
N ILE A 302 -5.98 5.66 -23.70
CA ILE A 302 -5.84 6.67 -24.75
C ILE A 302 -4.48 6.55 -25.45
N TYR A 303 -3.43 6.11 -24.74
CA TYR A 303 -2.14 5.82 -25.37
C TYR A 303 -2.20 4.60 -26.28
N ASN A 304 -2.98 3.57 -25.92
CA ASN A 304 -3.22 2.42 -26.79
C ASN A 304 -3.89 2.86 -28.10
N ASP A 305 -4.90 3.72 -28.02
CA ASP A 305 -5.57 4.29 -29.18
C ASP A 305 -4.60 5.11 -30.04
N SER A 306 -3.84 6.01 -29.41
CA SER A 306 -2.87 6.88 -30.09
C SER A 306 -1.81 6.06 -30.81
N ALA A 307 -1.30 5.00 -30.18
CA ALA A 307 -0.32 4.10 -30.77
C ALA A 307 -0.90 3.32 -31.96
N GLN A 308 -2.14 2.83 -31.84
CA GLN A 308 -2.85 2.17 -32.94
C GLN A 308 -3.03 3.13 -34.13
N GLN A 309 -3.44 4.38 -33.89
CA GLN A 309 -3.55 5.38 -34.94
C GLN A 309 -2.19 5.69 -35.59
N ALA A 310 -1.14 5.87 -34.80
CA ALA A 310 0.22 6.16 -35.28
C ALA A 310 0.75 5.05 -36.22
N LEU A 311 0.57 3.78 -35.82
CA LEU A 311 1.08 2.63 -36.55
C LEU A 311 0.22 2.24 -37.76
N VAL A 312 -1.10 2.22 -37.61
CA VAL A 312 -2.02 1.65 -38.62
C VAL A 312 -2.57 2.70 -39.56
N LEU A 313 -2.98 3.86 -39.05
CA LEU A 313 -3.59 4.93 -39.86
C LEU A 313 -2.53 5.86 -40.44
N LEU A 314 -1.70 6.47 -39.58
CA LEU A 314 -0.69 7.45 -39.99
C LEU A 314 0.57 6.79 -40.57
N LYS A 315 0.85 5.55 -40.17
CA LYS A 315 2.02 4.75 -40.56
C LYS A 315 3.33 5.48 -40.32
N GLN A 316 3.41 6.20 -39.19
CA GLN A 316 4.59 6.97 -38.78
C GLN A 316 5.22 6.34 -37.54
N ARG A 317 6.48 5.91 -37.68
CA ARG A 317 7.22 5.28 -36.58
C ARG A 317 7.58 6.28 -35.47
N PHE A 318 8.03 7.47 -35.83
CA PHE A 318 8.49 8.45 -34.84
C PHE A 318 7.37 8.85 -33.85
N LEU A 319 6.12 8.93 -34.32
CA LEU A 319 4.97 9.18 -33.44
C LEU A 319 4.79 8.06 -32.42
N TYR A 320 4.95 6.81 -32.83
CA TYR A 320 4.90 5.68 -31.89
C TYR A 320 6.07 5.72 -30.90
N ASP A 321 7.29 6.01 -31.37
CA ASP A 321 8.48 6.10 -30.51
C ASP A 321 8.29 7.20 -29.43
N GLU A 322 7.65 8.33 -29.77
CA GLU A 322 7.31 9.39 -28.82
C GLU A 322 6.20 8.99 -27.85
N ILE A 323 5.15 8.31 -28.32
CA ILE A 323 4.08 7.76 -27.46
C ILE A 323 4.68 6.76 -26.45
N GLU A 324 5.54 5.86 -26.92
CA GLU A 324 6.19 4.84 -26.09
C GLU A 324 7.07 5.50 -25.01
N ALA A 325 7.90 6.47 -25.38
CA ALA A 325 8.74 7.20 -24.44
C ALA A 325 7.92 7.96 -23.39
N GLU A 326 6.81 8.61 -23.79
CA GLU A 326 5.93 9.31 -22.87
C GLU A 326 5.24 8.34 -21.90
N VAL A 327 4.73 7.22 -22.41
CA VAL A 327 4.08 6.18 -21.59
C VAL A 327 5.05 5.59 -20.57
N ASP A 328 6.27 5.24 -20.98
CA ASP A 328 7.27 4.67 -20.07
C ASP A 328 7.56 5.63 -18.90
N HIS A 329 7.75 6.92 -19.20
CA HIS A 329 7.97 7.93 -18.16
C HIS A 329 6.73 8.15 -17.26
N CYS A 330 5.56 8.33 -17.86
CA CYS A 330 4.31 8.57 -17.15
C CYS A 330 3.91 7.38 -16.27
N PHE A 331 4.09 6.15 -16.75
CA PHE A 331 3.76 4.94 -16.01
C PHE A 331 4.65 4.77 -14.78
N ASP A 332 5.95 5.08 -14.88
CA ASP A 332 6.86 5.10 -13.74
C ASP A 332 6.47 6.12 -12.67
N ILE A 333 6.09 7.34 -13.09
CA ILE A 333 5.59 8.38 -12.16
C ILE A 333 4.28 7.91 -11.53
N PHE A 334 3.36 7.34 -12.31
CA PHE A 334 2.09 6.81 -11.83
C PHE A 334 2.29 5.74 -10.76
N VAL A 335 3.12 4.72 -11.02
CA VAL A 335 3.39 3.65 -10.05
C VAL A 335 3.99 4.23 -8.78
N THR A 336 4.91 5.20 -8.90
CA THR A 336 5.53 5.87 -7.75
C THR A 336 4.50 6.62 -6.91
N LYS A 337 3.73 7.54 -7.52
CA LYS A 337 2.69 8.32 -6.83
C LYS A 337 1.63 7.41 -6.19
N LEU A 338 1.16 6.40 -6.93
CA LEU A 338 0.19 5.43 -6.43
C LEU A 338 0.72 4.68 -5.20
N CYS A 339 1.97 4.22 -5.24
CA CYS A 339 2.62 3.56 -4.12
C CYS A 339 2.75 4.50 -2.91
N GLU A 340 3.10 5.77 -3.11
CA GLU A 340 3.13 6.76 -2.02
C GLU A 340 1.76 6.95 -1.38
N THR A 341 0.69 7.03 -2.18
CA THR A 341 -0.69 7.12 -1.70
C THR A 341 -1.10 5.88 -0.91
N ILE A 342 -0.84 4.68 -1.44
CA ILE A 342 -1.12 3.41 -0.76
C ILE A 342 -0.39 3.35 0.58
N PHE A 343 0.92 3.59 0.59
CA PHE A 343 1.74 3.53 1.80
C PHE A 343 1.26 4.55 2.84
N THR A 344 1.01 5.80 2.43
CA THR A 344 0.51 6.86 3.32
C THR A 344 -0.84 6.51 3.92
N TYR A 345 -1.76 5.93 3.13
CA TYR A 345 -3.08 5.51 3.60
C TYR A 345 -2.98 4.42 4.68
N TYR A 346 -2.28 3.31 4.40
CA TYR A 346 -2.15 2.21 5.36
C TYR A 346 -1.34 2.64 6.60
N LYS A 347 -0.33 3.50 6.45
CA LYS A 347 0.42 4.09 7.57
C LYS A 347 -0.46 4.95 8.48
N SER A 348 -1.30 5.79 7.87
CA SER A 348 -2.23 6.65 8.61
C SER A 348 -3.28 5.80 9.33
N TRP A 349 -3.83 4.79 8.65
CA TRP A 349 -4.82 3.88 9.24
C TRP A 349 -4.24 3.16 10.46
N ALA A 350 -3.06 2.55 10.31
CA ALA A 350 -2.38 1.89 11.43
C ALA A 350 -2.08 2.84 12.59
N ALA A 351 -1.62 4.06 12.30
CA ALA A 351 -1.32 5.06 13.31
C ALA A 351 -2.58 5.51 14.06
N SER A 352 -3.72 5.62 13.37
CA SER A 352 -5.01 5.97 13.94
C SER A 352 -5.53 4.89 14.90
N GLU A 353 -5.45 3.61 14.50
CA GLU A 353 -5.88 2.47 15.36
C GLU A 353 -5.01 2.30 16.61
N LEU A 354 -3.74 2.72 16.55
CA LEU A 354 -2.80 2.61 17.66
C LEU A 354 -2.80 3.82 18.63
N LEU A 355 -3.71 4.79 18.47
CA LEU A 355 -3.90 5.89 19.41
C LEU A 355 -4.65 5.40 20.67
N ASP A 356 -4.28 5.97 21.82
CA ASP A 356 -4.94 5.64 23.10
C ASP A 356 -6.41 6.14 23.08
N PRO A 357 -7.40 5.26 23.36
CA PRO A 357 -8.80 5.67 23.40
C PRO A 357 -9.10 6.79 24.40
N SER A 358 -8.39 6.85 25.52
CA SER A 358 -8.52 7.88 26.54
C SER A 358 -7.98 9.23 26.04
N PHE A 359 -6.92 9.22 25.24
CA PHE A 359 -6.41 10.42 24.56
C PHE A 359 -7.43 10.95 23.55
N LEU A 360 -8.04 10.06 22.75
CA LEU A 360 -9.07 10.43 21.78
C LEU A 360 -10.30 11.02 22.48
N PHE A 361 -10.74 10.42 23.58
CA PHE A 361 -11.87 10.91 24.37
C PHE A 361 -11.61 12.29 24.98
N ALA A 362 -10.38 12.57 25.41
CA ALA A 362 -9.99 13.86 25.98
C ALA A 362 -9.71 14.94 24.92
N SER A 363 -9.71 14.61 23.62
CA SER A 363 -9.38 15.54 22.55
C SER A 363 -10.63 16.19 21.96
N ASP A 364 -10.69 17.52 21.97
CA ASP A 364 -11.82 18.28 21.41
C ASP A 364 -12.02 18.07 19.90
N ASN A 365 -10.97 17.68 19.17
CA ASN A 365 -10.98 17.51 17.71
C ASN A 365 -10.55 16.08 17.30
N ALA A 366 -11.16 15.04 17.89
CA ALA A 366 -10.81 13.65 17.61
C ALA A 366 -10.99 13.25 16.13
N GLU A 367 -11.92 13.88 15.41
CA GLU A 367 -12.19 13.61 13.99
C GLU A 367 -10.98 13.81 13.07
N LYS A 368 -10.05 14.71 13.44
CA LYS A 368 -8.83 14.96 12.64
C LYS A 368 -7.86 13.77 12.63
N TYR A 369 -8.01 12.86 13.57
CA TYR A 369 -7.21 11.64 13.66
C TYR A 369 -7.86 10.45 12.96
N ALA A 370 -9.11 10.59 12.50
CA ALA A 370 -9.82 9.55 11.77
C ALA A 370 -9.37 9.53 10.30
N VAL A 371 -9.14 8.32 9.78
CA VAL A 371 -8.74 8.11 8.39
C VAL A 371 -9.94 7.66 7.58
N GLN A 372 -10.22 8.39 6.50
CA GLN A 372 -11.33 8.06 5.60
C GLN A 372 -10.99 6.83 4.74
N PRO A 373 -11.88 5.81 4.67
CA PRO A 373 -11.60 4.61 3.88
C PRO A 373 -11.42 4.88 2.39
N ILE A 374 -10.34 4.34 1.81
CA ILE A 374 -10.06 4.38 0.36
C ILE A 374 -10.28 2.98 -0.24
N ARG A 375 -10.94 2.91 -1.41
CA ARG A 375 -11.24 1.66 -2.12
C ARG A 375 -10.05 1.16 -2.96
N LEU A 376 -8.98 0.70 -2.30
CA LEU A 376 -7.78 0.19 -2.98
C LEU A 376 -7.89 -1.29 -3.40
N ASN A 377 -8.83 -2.04 -2.84
CA ASN A 377 -8.91 -3.50 -2.98
C ASN A 377 -8.95 -4.00 -4.42
N MET A 378 -9.66 -3.30 -5.31
CA MET A 378 -9.73 -3.70 -6.72
C MET A 378 -8.40 -3.44 -7.43
N LEU A 379 -7.79 -2.28 -7.19
CA LEU A 379 -6.54 -1.88 -7.82
C LEU A 379 -5.38 -2.81 -7.42
N LEU A 380 -5.29 -3.19 -6.14
CA LEU A 380 -4.27 -4.11 -5.62
C LEU A 380 -4.38 -5.54 -6.19
N LYS A 381 -5.55 -5.90 -6.73
CA LYS A 381 -5.80 -7.22 -7.35
C LYS A 381 -5.48 -7.26 -8.85
N ILE A 382 -5.19 -6.12 -9.48
CA ILE A 382 -4.93 -6.05 -10.93
C ILE A 382 -3.57 -6.68 -11.25
N THR A 383 -3.59 -7.80 -11.96
CA THR A 383 -2.38 -8.53 -12.38
C THR A 383 -2.05 -8.37 -13.86
N ARG A 384 -2.94 -7.75 -14.65
CA ARG A 384 -2.85 -7.69 -16.10
C ARG A 384 -3.39 -6.36 -16.61
N VAL A 385 -2.49 -5.41 -16.87
CA VAL A 385 -2.77 -4.16 -17.57
C VAL A 385 -2.21 -4.28 -18.99
N LYS A 386 -3.06 -4.05 -19.99
CA LYS A 386 -2.67 -4.03 -21.41
C LYS A 386 -2.27 -2.61 -21.79
N LEU A 387 -1.01 -2.41 -22.13
CA LEU A 387 -0.50 -1.08 -22.51
C LEU A 387 0.58 -1.22 -23.58
N LEU A 388 0.38 -0.58 -24.73
CA LEU A 388 1.24 -0.62 -25.91
C LEU A 388 1.63 -2.05 -26.32
N GLY A 389 0.66 -2.97 -26.27
CA GLY A 389 0.86 -4.39 -26.56
C GLY A 389 1.55 -5.21 -25.45
N ARG A 390 2.04 -4.55 -24.39
CA ARG A 390 2.66 -5.20 -23.22
C ARG A 390 1.58 -5.65 -22.23
N MET A 391 1.88 -6.70 -21.46
CA MET A 391 1.05 -7.19 -20.37
C MET A 391 1.75 -6.91 -19.03
N ILE A 392 1.37 -5.81 -18.37
CA ILE A 392 2.01 -5.34 -17.15
C ILE A 392 1.33 -5.94 -15.92
N ASN A 393 2.11 -6.53 -15.02
CA ASN A 393 1.61 -7.01 -13.73
C ASN A 393 1.71 -5.91 -12.66
N LEU A 394 0.67 -5.08 -12.57
CA LEU A 394 0.61 -3.96 -11.63
C LEU A 394 0.76 -4.41 -10.17
N ARG A 395 0.12 -5.51 -9.77
CA ARG A 395 0.26 -6.08 -8.42
C ARG A 395 1.72 -6.39 -8.07
N SER A 396 2.48 -6.97 -9.00
CA SER A 396 3.91 -7.26 -8.78
C SER A 396 4.72 -5.99 -8.61
N LEU A 397 4.49 -4.98 -9.46
CA LEU A 397 5.19 -3.69 -9.37
C LEU A 397 4.90 -2.97 -8.06
N ILE A 398 3.64 -2.94 -7.62
CA ILE A 398 3.26 -2.37 -6.32
C ILE A 398 3.94 -3.15 -5.21
N THR A 399 3.92 -4.49 -5.25
CA THR A 399 4.54 -5.33 -4.21
C THR A 399 6.04 -5.06 -4.07
N GLU A 400 6.77 -5.00 -5.19
CA GLU A 400 8.20 -4.69 -5.20
C GLU A 400 8.50 -3.30 -4.61
N ARG A 401 7.72 -2.29 -5.02
CA ARG A 401 7.85 -0.92 -4.50
C ARG A 401 7.51 -0.83 -3.03
N MET A 402 6.46 -1.51 -2.57
CA MET A 402 6.11 -1.58 -1.15
C MET A 402 7.24 -2.21 -0.34
N ASN A 403 7.78 -3.36 -0.77
CA ASN A 403 8.94 -4.02 -0.16
C ASN A 403 10.13 -3.07 0.00
N LYS A 404 10.39 -2.22 -1.00
CA LYS A 404 11.44 -1.19 -0.94
C LYS A 404 11.10 -0.07 0.05
N VAL A 405 9.89 0.49 -0.01
CA VAL A 405 9.46 1.59 0.87
C VAL A 405 9.46 1.18 2.35
N PHE A 406 9.05 -0.05 2.69
CA PHE A 406 9.13 -0.55 4.06
C PHE A 406 10.58 -0.60 4.58
N ARG A 407 11.53 -1.08 3.77
CA ARG A 407 12.96 -1.10 4.13
C ARG A 407 13.52 0.30 4.29
N GLU A 408 13.23 1.21 3.34
CA GLU A 408 13.62 2.61 3.42
C GLU A 408 13.04 3.30 4.65
N ASN A 409 11.81 2.96 5.04
CA ASN A 409 11.21 3.53 6.24
C ASN A 409 11.86 2.98 7.52
N ILE A 410 12.17 1.68 7.60
CA ILE A 410 12.92 1.11 8.74
C ILE A 410 14.31 1.76 8.85
N GLU A 411 15.03 1.89 7.74
CA GLU A 411 16.33 2.57 7.68
C GLU A 411 16.25 3.99 8.22
N PHE A 412 15.24 4.75 7.77
CA PHE A 412 14.98 6.09 8.27
C PHE A 412 14.72 6.13 9.78
N LEU A 413 13.92 5.19 10.30
CA LEU A 413 13.60 5.15 11.74
C LEU A 413 14.84 4.86 12.59
N PHE A 414 15.73 3.96 12.15
CA PHE A 414 17.02 3.73 12.81
C PHE A 414 17.93 4.96 12.70
N GLY A 415 18.07 5.55 11.51
CA GLY A 415 18.86 6.77 11.32
C GLY A 415 18.37 7.95 12.18
N ARG A 416 17.06 8.06 12.39
CA ARG A 416 16.47 9.04 13.31
C ARG A 416 16.88 8.77 14.76
N PHE A 417 16.78 7.52 15.23
CA PHE A 417 17.18 7.15 16.58
C PHE A 417 18.67 7.39 16.83
N GLU A 418 19.51 7.14 15.82
CA GLU A 418 20.97 7.41 15.87
C GLU A 418 21.31 8.89 16.07
N CYS A 419 20.39 9.79 15.74
CA CYS A 419 20.54 11.23 15.94
C CYS A 419 19.98 11.72 17.30
N GLN A 420 19.39 10.85 18.12
CA GLN A 420 18.70 11.18 19.37
C GLN A 420 19.38 10.51 20.57
N ASP A 421 18.96 10.86 21.80
CA ASP A 421 19.44 10.18 23.00
C ASP A 421 18.67 8.88 23.29
N LEU A 422 19.22 8.10 24.23
CA LEU A 422 18.69 6.79 24.56
C LEU A 422 17.22 6.82 25.01
N CYS A 423 16.69 7.96 25.47
CA CYS A 423 15.29 8.07 25.87
C CYS A 423 14.33 7.95 24.68
N ALA A 424 14.81 8.25 23.46
CA ALA A 424 14.02 8.14 22.23
C ALA A 424 13.73 6.70 21.80
N ILE A 425 14.25 5.69 22.50
CA ILE A 425 13.97 4.28 22.16
C ILE A 425 12.48 3.94 22.25
N VAL A 426 11.73 4.62 23.11
CA VAL A 426 10.27 4.47 23.22
C VAL A 426 9.57 5.03 21.98
N GLU A 427 10.06 6.16 21.43
CA GLU A 427 9.58 6.71 20.16
C GLU A 427 9.86 5.75 19.00
N LEU A 428 11.09 5.20 18.95
CA LEU A 428 11.48 4.22 17.94
C LEU A 428 10.58 2.98 17.97
N GLU A 429 10.35 2.39 19.15
CA GLU A 429 9.45 1.24 19.32
C GLU A 429 8.06 1.58 18.77
N LYS A 430 7.47 2.70 19.19
CA LYS A 430 6.12 3.09 18.75
C LYS A 430 6.04 3.29 17.24
N LEU A 431 7.04 3.93 16.62
CA LEU A 431 7.05 4.14 15.17
C LEU A 431 7.22 2.82 14.39
N LEU A 432 8.03 1.90 14.91
CA LEU A 432 8.16 0.54 14.36
C LEU A 432 6.88 -0.27 14.53
N ASP A 433 6.16 -0.14 15.66
CA ASP A 433 4.85 -0.78 15.86
C ASP A 433 3.81 -0.27 14.85
N VAL A 434 3.76 1.05 14.61
CA VAL A 434 2.89 1.61 13.57
C VAL A 434 3.28 1.04 12.21
N LEU A 435 4.58 0.97 11.89
CA LEU A 435 5.02 0.42 10.61
C LEU A 435 4.71 -1.08 10.46
N LYS A 436 4.92 -1.87 11.50
CA LYS A 436 4.57 -3.29 11.56
C LYS A 436 3.07 -3.49 11.36
N HIS A 437 2.24 -2.70 12.04
CA HIS A 437 0.80 -2.81 11.89
C HIS A 437 0.33 -2.37 10.49
N SER A 438 0.99 -1.37 9.89
CA SER A 438 0.75 -1.00 8.48
C SER A 438 1.07 -2.13 7.52
N HIS A 439 2.17 -2.85 7.78
CA HIS A 439 2.56 -4.05 7.04
C HIS A 439 1.52 -5.16 7.18
N GLU A 440 1.01 -5.40 8.39
CA GLU A 440 -0.04 -6.41 8.65
C GLU A 440 -1.34 -6.10 7.92
N LEU A 441 -1.76 -4.82 7.89
CA LEU A 441 -2.95 -4.39 7.16
C LEU A 441 -2.77 -4.57 5.64
N LEU A 442 -1.63 -4.17 5.09
CA LEU A 442 -1.34 -4.29 3.66
C LEU A 442 -1.15 -5.75 3.21
N SER A 443 -0.58 -6.59 4.07
CA SER A 443 -0.32 -8.01 3.79
C SER A 443 -1.60 -8.84 3.63
N ARG A 444 -2.76 -8.28 4.00
CA ARG A 444 -4.07 -8.89 3.74
C ARG A 444 -4.41 -8.87 2.24
N ASP A 445 -3.93 -7.85 1.51
CA ASP A 445 -4.25 -7.63 0.10
C ASP A 445 -3.05 -7.93 -0.83
N LEU A 446 -1.82 -7.73 -0.35
CA LEU A 446 -0.57 -7.93 -1.10
C LEU A 446 0.33 -8.99 -0.47
N SER A 447 1.11 -9.69 -1.30
CA SER A 447 2.09 -10.67 -0.84
C SER A 447 3.45 -10.00 -0.64
N VAL A 448 3.60 -9.27 0.46
CA VAL A 448 4.82 -8.54 0.85
C VAL A 448 5.76 -9.47 1.64
N ASP A 449 7.09 -9.22 1.64
CA ASP A 449 8.02 -10.03 2.43
C ASP A 449 7.69 -9.94 3.92
N SER A 450 8.10 -10.93 4.73
CA SER A 450 7.86 -10.88 6.18
C SER A 450 8.50 -9.64 6.81
N PHE A 451 7.73 -8.89 7.61
CA PHE A 451 8.24 -7.73 8.36
C PHE A 451 9.42 -8.11 9.26
N SER A 452 9.39 -9.30 9.87
CA SER A 452 10.51 -9.78 10.71
C SER A 452 11.79 -9.98 9.92
N LEU A 453 11.70 -10.38 8.64
CA LEU A 453 12.86 -10.52 7.77
C LEU A 453 13.40 -9.14 7.42
N MET A 454 12.54 -8.20 6.99
CA MET A 454 12.92 -6.82 6.67
C MET A 454 13.58 -6.13 7.87
N LEU A 455 13.02 -6.28 9.08
CA LEU A 455 13.57 -5.68 10.29
C LEU A 455 14.95 -6.26 10.63
N ASN A 456 15.12 -7.59 10.55
CA ASN A 456 16.40 -8.23 10.82
C ASN A 456 17.46 -7.89 9.75
N GLU A 457 17.05 -7.66 8.51
CA GLU A 457 17.91 -7.15 7.44
C GLU A 457 18.49 -5.79 7.81
N MET A 458 17.62 -4.83 8.15
CA MET A 458 18.03 -3.47 8.48
C MET A 458 18.75 -3.36 9.83
N GLN A 459 18.53 -4.31 10.74
CA GLN A 459 19.29 -4.44 11.99
C GLN A 459 20.67 -5.11 11.80
N GLU A 460 21.02 -5.54 10.59
CA GLU A 460 22.25 -6.30 10.29
C GLU A 460 22.34 -7.63 11.07
N ASN A 461 21.18 -8.25 11.33
CA ASN A 461 21.00 -9.40 12.21
C ASN A 461 20.62 -10.69 11.45
N ILE A 462 20.89 -10.77 10.14
CA ILE A 462 20.56 -11.96 9.34
C ILE A 462 21.60 -13.08 9.56
N SER A 463 22.88 -12.75 9.60
CA SER A 463 23.96 -13.75 9.73
C SER A 463 23.87 -14.50 11.05
N LEU A 464 23.87 -15.84 11.02
CA LEU A 464 23.77 -16.71 12.21
C LEU A 464 24.85 -16.44 13.28
N VAL A 465 25.96 -15.79 12.91
CA VAL A 465 27.08 -15.46 13.80
C VAL A 465 27.00 -14.01 14.30
N SER A 466 26.11 -13.19 13.74
CA SER A 466 25.86 -11.83 14.21
C SER A 466 24.97 -11.87 15.46
N PHE A 467 25.56 -11.47 16.58
CA PHE A 467 24.86 -11.22 17.85
C PHE A 467 24.78 -9.72 18.16
N SER A 468 25.61 -8.89 17.52
CA SER A 468 25.59 -7.43 17.64
C SER A 468 24.73 -6.81 16.54
N SER A 469 23.47 -6.49 16.85
CA SER A 469 22.64 -5.73 15.91
C SER A 469 23.08 -4.26 15.86
N ARG A 470 22.75 -3.57 14.76
CA ARG A 470 22.92 -2.12 14.62
C ARG A 470 22.35 -1.36 15.81
N LEU A 471 21.13 -1.73 16.23
CA LEU A 471 20.47 -1.11 17.39
C LEU A 471 21.22 -1.39 18.70
N ALA A 472 21.69 -2.61 18.94
CA ALA A 472 22.45 -2.94 20.15
C ALA A 472 23.77 -2.15 20.23
N SER A 473 24.48 -2.06 19.11
CA SER A 473 25.70 -1.27 18.98
C SER A 473 25.45 0.21 19.21
N GLN A 474 24.34 0.74 18.68
CA GLN A 474 23.95 2.14 18.89
C GLN A 474 23.59 2.42 20.35
N ILE A 475 22.82 1.55 21.01
CA ILE A 475 22.52 1.67 22.44
C ILE A 475 23.82 1.65 23.24
N TRP A 476 24.75 0.75 22.92
CA TRP A 476 26.06 0.68 23.59
C TRP A 476 26.92 1.94 23.37
N SER A 477 26.87 2.51 22.17
CA SER A 477 27.54 3.78 21.84
C SER A 477 26.97 4.94 22.68
N GLU A 478 25.65 5.11 22.68
CA GLU A 478 24.96 6.14 23.48
C GLU A 478 25.14 5.95 24.99
N MET A 479 25.22 4.69 25.44
CA MET A 479 25.52 4.39 26.85
C MET A 479 26.87 4.99 27.26
N GLN A 480 27.90 4.83 26.43
CA GLN A 480 29.25 5.33 26.72
C GLN A 480 29.40 6.84 26.49
N SER A 481 28.82 7.36 25.41
CA SER A 481 29.06 8.73 24.96
C SER A 481 28.23 9.77 25.72
N ASP A 482 27.01 9.40 26.15
CA ASP A 482 26.06 10.35 26.74
C ASP A 482 25.43 9.85 28.04
N PHE A 483 24.87 8.64 28.06
CA PHE A 483 24.08 8.17 29.20
C PHE A 483 24.90 8.07 30.49
N LEU A 484 25.97 7.27 30.48
CA LEU A 484 26.79 7.01 31.66
C LEU A 484 27.50 8.27 32.17
N PRO A 485 27.99 9.20 31.34
CA PRO A 485 28.52 10.47 31.84
C PRO A 485 27.44 11.42 32.37
N ASN A 486 26.33 11.60 31.62
CA ASN A 486 25.42 12.74 31.83
C ASN A 486 24.15 12.43 32.63
N PHE A 487 23.73 11.18 32.81
CA PHE A 487 22.49 10.85 33.54
C PHE A 487 22.74 10.54 35.01
N ILE A 488 21.84 10.95 35.91
CA ILE A 488 21.91 10.72 37.35
C ILE A 488 20.69 9.94 37.80
N LEU A 489 20.90 8.91 38.61
CA LEU A 489 19.83 8.14 39.22
C LEU A 489 19.13 8.94 40.33
N CYS A 490 17.82 9.10 40.22
CA CYS A 490 16.95 9.52 41.31
C CYS A 490 16.35 8.29 41.98
N ASN A 491 16.82 7.98 43.20
CA ASN A 491 16.36 6.81 43.94
C ASN A 491 14.88 6.91 44.35
N THR A 492 14.35 8.11 44.60
CA THR A 492 12.93 8.26 44.99
C THR A 492 11.98 7.87 43.86
N THR A 493 12.31 8.23 42.63
CA THR A 493 11.47 7.95 41.46
C THR A 493 11.91 6.70 40.70
N GLN A 494 13.03 6.09 41.07
CA GLN A 494 13.66 4.96 40.36
C GLN A 494 13.88 5.26 38.86
N ARG A 495 14.35 6.49 38.56
CA ARG A 495 14.53 6.99 37.19
C ARG A 495 15.87 7.69 37.03
N PHE A 496 16.48 7.56 35.86
CA PHE A 496 17.63 8.36 35.46
C PHE A 496 17.16 9.68 34.84
N ILE A 497 17.75 10.79 35.28
CA ILE A 497 17.44 12.14 34.80
C ILE A 497 18.75 12.79 34.36
N ARG A 498 18.70 13.57 33.28
CA ARG A 498 19.87 14.29 32.78
C ARG A 498 20.38 15.29 33.83
N SER A 499 21.69 15.27 34.08
CA SER A 499 22.39 16.22 34.96
C SER A 499 22.27 17.65 34.45
N SER A 500 22.25 18.65 35.34
CA SER A 500 22.29 20.07 34.95
C SER A 500 23.67 20.54 34.46
N ARG A 501 24.73 19.75 34.71
CA ARG A 501 26.10 20.01 34.27
C ARG A 501 26.49 19.03 33.15
N THR A 502 25.85 19.16 32.00
CA THR A 502 26.09 18.28 30.84
C THR A 502 27.28 18.72 30.00
N VAL A 503 28.06 17.75 29.51
CA VAL A 503 28.93 17.97 28.36
C VAL A 503 28.07 17.86 27.10
N PRO A 504 28.01 18.87 26.23
CA PRO A 504 27.21 18.80 25.00
C PRO A 504 27.79 17.73 24.07
N VAL A 505 26.99 16.73 23.73
CA VAL A 505 27.30 15.79 22.64
C VAL A 505 26.73 16.37 21.35
N GLN A 506 27.57 16.71 20.38
CA GLN A 506 27.10 17.11 19.05
C GLN A 506 26.45 15.89 18.37
N LYS A 507 25.14 15.97 18.11
CA LYS A 507 24.41 14.96 17.36
C LYS A 507 24.16 15.42 15.93
N PRO A 508 24.14 14.51 14.95
CA PRO A 508 23.73 14.85 13.60
C PRO A 508 22.30 15.38 13.56
N SER A 509 22.01 16.26 12.60
CA SER A 509 20.65 16.72 12.36
C SER A 509 19.79 15.60 11.77
N VAL A 510 18.58 15.41 12.30
CA VAL A 510 17.62 14.47 11.71
C VAL A 510 17.25 14.93 10.30
N PRO A 511 17.32 14.06 9.28
CA PRO A 511 16.91 14.41 7.93
C PRO A 511 15.42 14.76 7.86
N SER A 512 15.08 15.81 7.11
CA SER A 512 13.70 16.21 6.86
C SER A 512 13.05 15.27 5.84
N VAL A 513 11.97 14.59 6.23
CA VAL A 513 11.28 13.60 5.39
C VAL A 513 9.76 13.84 5.41
N LYS A 514 9.07 13.32 4.39
CA LYS A 514 7.60 13.36 4.25
C LYS A 514 6.92 12.83 5.53
N PRO A 515 5.74 13.36 5.91
CA PRO A 515 4.97 12.89 7.07
C PRO A 515 4.67 11.37 7.05
N SER A 516 4.58 10.78 5.87
CA SER A 516 4.32 9.34 5.66
C SER A 516 5.39 8.43 6.26
N PHE A 517 6.64 8.88 6.41
CA PHE A 517 7.71 8.10 7.04
C PHE A 517 7.61 8.06 8.57
N TYR A 518 6.67 8.81 9.16
CA TYR A 518 6.36 8.77 10.59
C TYR A 518 5.02 8.04 10.84
N CYS A 519 3.91 8.76 10.91
CA CYS A 519 2.57 8.26 11.23
C CYS A 519 1.54 8.59 10.13
N GLY A 520 1.99 8.86 8.90
CA GLY A 520 1.10 9.09 7.77
C GLY A 520 0.82 10.58 7.53
N THR A 521 0.07 11.22 8.42
CA THR A 521 -0.33 12.63 8.32
C THR A 521 0.36 13.51 9.35
N GLN A 522 0.37 14.83 9.13
CA GLN A 522 0.94 15.79 10.08
C GLN A 522 0.20 15.78 11.43
N ASP A 523 -1.14 15.63 11.42
CA ASP A 523 -1.94 15.54 12.63
C ASP A 523 -1.60 14.29 13.44
N LEU A 524 -1.50 13.12 12.80
CA LEU A 524 -1.11 11.87 13.45
C LEU A 524 0.32 11.94 13.97
N ASN A 525 1.25 12.54 13.22
CA ASN A 525 2.61 12.79 13.69
C ASN A 525 2.62 13.61 14.97
N SER A 526 1.82 14.68 15.05
CA SER A 526 1.75 15.53 16.23
C SER A 526 1.18 14.80 17.46
N ALA A 527 0.21 13.91 17.26
CA ALA A 527 -0.39 13.11 18.33
C ALA A 527 0.62 12.10 18.89
N HIS A 528 1.24 11.30 18.03
CA HIS A 528 2.24 10.32 18.44
C HIS A 528 3.50 10.98 19.03
N GLN A 529 3.89 12.16 18.52
CA GLN A 529 4.99 12.92 19.09
C GLN A 529 4.66 13.46 20.50
N SER A 530 3.42 13.86 20.75
CA SER A 530 3.00 14.28 22.10
C SER A 530 3.17 13.15 23.13
N PHE A 531 2.89 11.91 22.73
CA PHE A 531 3.18 10.73 23.55
C PHE A 531 4.69 10.54 23.77
N ALA A 532 5.50 10.58 22.71
CA ALA A 532 6.95 10.41 22.82
C ALA A 532 7.61 11.43 23.77
N ARG A 533 7.12 12.68 23.80
CA ARG A 533 7.61 13.74 24.71
C ARG A 533 7.43 13.41 26.19
N LEU A 534 6.47 12.55 26.56
CA LEU A 534 6.30 12.11 27.95
C LEU A 534 7.49 11.24 28.42
N HIS A 535 8.21 10.63 27.48
CA HIS A 535 9.32 9.71 27.74
C HIS A 535 10.69 10.31 27.44
N SER A 536 10.79 11.54 26.93
CA SER A 536 12.09 12.14 26.55
C SER A 536 12.86 12.74 27.73
N GLY A 537 12.21 13.00 28.87
CA GLY A 537 12.82 13.70 30.02
C GLY A 537 13.56 12.80 31.02
N PHE A 538 13.46 11.48 30.89
CA PHE A 538 14.04 10.51 31.83
C PHE A 538 14.26 9.17 31.13
N PHE A 539 15.03 8.29 31.78
CA PHE A 539 15.13 6.86 31.42
C PHE A 539 14.72 5.98 32.61
N GLY A 540 13.89 4.97 32.37
CA GLY A 540 13.42 4.04 33.41
C GLY A 540 12.80 2.77 32.84
N ILE A 541 11.88 2.15 33.60
CA ILE A 541 11.23 0.87 33.23
C ILE A 541 10.59 0.90 31.83
N PRO A 542 9.84 1.93 31.39
CA PRO A 542 9.24 1.95 30.05
C PRO A 542 10.28 1.83 28.93
N HIS A 543 11.41 2.54 29.07
CA HIS A 543 12.51 2.49 28.11
C HIS A 543 13.17 1.11 28.09
N MET A 544 13.30 0.49 29.27
CA MET A 544 13.87 -0.86 29.37
C MET A 544 12.98 -1.91 28.70
N PHE A 545 11.64 -1.78 28.78
CA PHE A 545 10.74 -2.61 27.98
C PHE A 545 11.01 -2.46 26.47
N SER A 546 11.17 -1.24 25.99
CA SER A 546 11.52 -0.97 24.58
C SER A 546 12.85 -1.60 24.19
N VAL A 547 13.89 -1.50 25.05
CA VAL A 547 15.20 -2.16 24.82
C VAL A 547 15.01 -3.68 24.66
N VAL A 548 14.32 -4.32 25.60
CA VAL A 548 14.14 -5.79 25.60
C VAL A 548 13.35 -6.26 24.38
N ARG A 549 12.28 -5.55 24.03
CA ARG A 549 11.42 -5.90 22.87
C ARG A 549 12.13 -5.73 21.54
N LEU A 550 12.86 -4.63 21.35
CA LEU A 550 13.52 -4.33 20.08
C LEU A 550 14.79 -5.16 19.85
N LEU A 551 15.57 -5.44 20.90
CA LEU A 551 16.78 -6.26 20.79
C LEU A 551 16.49 -7.76 20.75
N GLY A 552 15.42 -8.19 21.43
CA GLY A 552 15.06 -9.59 21.58
C GLY A 552 16.14 -10.44 22.25
N SER A 553 15.94 -11.76 22.26
CA SER A 553 16.83 -12.72 22.92
C SER A 553 18.19 -12.87 22.24
N ARG A 554 18.33 -12.41 20.99
CA ARG A 554 19.54 -12.61 20.18
C ARG A 554 20.62 -11.56 20.48
N SER A 555 20.24 -10.29 20.55
CA SER A 555 21.20 -9.18 20.67
C SER A 555 21.33 -8.63 22.08
N LEU A 556 20.35 -8.88 22.95
CA LEU A 556 20.40 -8.49 24.35
C LEU A 556 21.61 -9.08 25.12
N PRO A 557 21.97 -10.38 24.98
CA PRO A 557 23.13 -10.94 25.68
C PRO A 557 24.45 -10.26 25.32
N TRP A 558 24.61 -9.83 24.05
CA TRP A 558 25.79 -9.10 23.61
C TRP A 558 25.89 -7.73 24.30
N LEU A 559 24.77 -7.00 24.40
CA LEU A 559 24.73 -5.71 25.11
C LEU A 559 25.07 -5.89 26.61
N ILE A 560 24.53 -6.93 27.25
CA ILE A 560 24.85 -7.26 28.64
C ILE A 560 26.36 -7.48 28.79
N ARG A 561 26.96 -8.28 27.90
CA ARG A 561 28.40 -8.55 27.91
C ARG A 561 29.23 -7.28 27.77
N ALA A 562 28.87 -6.38 26.85
CA ALA A 562 29.57 -5.11 26.61
C ALA A 562 29.54 -4.20 27.85
N LEU A 563 28.38 -4.10 28.53
CA LEU A 563 28.24 -3.36 29.78
C LEU A 563 29.08 -3.94 30.92
N LEU A 564 29.15 -5.26 31.03
CA LEU A 564 30.01 -5.94 32.02
C LEU A 564 31.50 -5.73 31.74
N ASP A 565 31.92 -5.78 30.46
CA ASP A 565 33.28 -5.43 30.06
C ASP A 565 33.64 -3.99 30.43
N HIS A 566 32.70 -3.06 30.27
CA HIS A 566 32.90 -1.68 30.69
C HIS A 566 33.10 -1.54 32.20
N ILE A 567 32.34 -2.26 33.03
CA ILE A 567 32.58 -2.30 34.48
C ILE A 567 34.01 -2.78 34.76
N SER A 568 34.43 -3.89 34.16
CA SER A 568 35.79 -4.44 34.35
C SER A 568 36.88 -3.44 33.92
N ASN A 569 36.69 -2.78 32.77
CA ASN A 569 37.63 -1.78 32.26
C ASN A 569 37.69 -0.54 33.15
N LYS A 570 36.54 -0.06 33.66
CA LYS A 570 36.48 1.09 34.58
C LYS A 570 37.10 0.76 35.94
N ILE A 571 36.89 -0.44 36.47
CA ILE A 571 37.58 -0.89 37.70
C ILE A 571 39.10 -0.86 37.50
N THR A 572 39.58 -1.36 36.36
CA THR A 572 41.01 -1.35 36.01
C THR A 572 41.57 0.07 35.96
N LEU A 573 40.80 1.01 35.36
CA LEU A 573 41.17 2.42 35.27
C LEU A 573 41.16 3.12 36.64
N LEU A 574 40.21 2.76 37.51
CA LEU A 574 40.06 3.34 38.85
C LEU A 574 41.14 2.88 39.82
N GLU A 575 41.76 1.71 39.62
CA GLU A 575 42.77 1.19 40.53
C GLU A 575 43.94 2.13 40.82
N PRO A 576 44.71 2.62 39.84
CA PRO A 576 45.80 3.54 40.12
C PRO A 576 45.32 4.85 40.78
N MET A 577 44.10 5.30 40.47
CA MET A 577 43.54 6.52 41.07
C MET A 577 43.15 6.32 42.54
N ILE A 578 42.54 5.19 42.86
CA ILE A 578 42.20 4.78 44.24
C ILE A 578 43.48 4.62 45.05
N THR A 579 44.49 3.95 44.51
CA THR A 579 45.82 3.81 45.14
C THR A 579 46.45 5.20 45.38
N GLY A 580 46.34 6.12 44.42
CA GLY A 580 46.80 7.50 44.59
C GLY A 580 46.07 8.30 45.68
N LEU A 581 44.80 7.97 45.99
CA LEU A 581 44.07 8.52 47.13
C LEU A 581 44.50 7.85 48.45
N GLN A 582 44.73 6.53 48.46
CA GLN A 582 45.25 5.78 49.60
C GLN A 582 46.59 6.33 50.08
N ASP A 583 47.51 6.58 49.16
CA ASP A 583 48.86 7.08 49.49
C ASP A 583 48.84 8.49 50.11
N SER A 584 47.75 9.24 49.92
CA SER A 584 47.54 10.54 50.60
C SER A 584 46.90 10.45 51.98
N LEU A 585 46.39 9.29 52.40
CA LEU A 585 45.82 9.12 53.73
C LEU A 585 46.93 8.81 54.77
N PRO A 586 46.78 9.25 56.03
CA PRO A 586 47.65 8.85 57.13
C PRO A 586 47.62 7.32 57.29
N LYS A 587 48.76 6.68 57.62
CA LYS A 587 48.87 5.21 57.75
C LYS A 587 47.88 4.58 58.73
N SER A 588 47.45 5.33 59.74
CA SER A 588 46.37 4.97 60.65
C SER A 588 45.51 6.20 60.99
N ILE A 589 44.21 5.98 61.09
CA ILE A 589 43.24 6.99 61.55
C ILE A 589 42.56 6.39 62.79
N GLY A 590 42.86 6.95 63.96
CA GLY A 590 42.27 6.55 65.23
C GLY A 590 40.83 7.01 65.41
N LEU A 591 40.20 6.59 66.51
CA LEU A 591 38.90 7.11 66.93
C LEU A 591 39.02 8.60 67.26
N LEU A 592 38.04 9.39 66.84
CA LEU A 592 38.04 10.85 67.04
C LEU A 592 37.84 11.19 68.53
N PRO A 593 38.61 12.13 69.11
CA PRO A 593 38.48 12.51 70.52
C PRO A 593 37.12 13.15 70.82
N PHE A 594 36.47 12.72 71.91
CA PHE A 594 35.17 13.27 72.32
C PHE A 594 35.27 14.74 72.78
N ASP A 595 36.41 15.12 73.37
CA ASP A 595 36.61 16.41 74.05
C ASP A 595 36.54 17.63 73.12
N GLY A 596 36.70 17.44 71.80
CA GLY A 596 36.70 18.51 70.80
C GLY A 596 35.32 18.87 70.22
N GLY A 597 34.26 18.13 70.58
CA GLY A 597 32.93 18.27 69.98
C GLY A 597 32.91 18.01 68.46
N VAL A 598 31.72 18.12 67.84
CA VAL A 598 31.54 17.83 66.39
C VAL A 598 32.44 18.71 65.52
N THR A 599 32.61 19.99 65.86
CA THR A 599 33.40 20.95 65.11
C THR A 599 34.89 20.61 65.14
N GLY A 600 35.43 20.18 66.31
CA GLY A 600 36.81 19.73 66.44
C GLY A 600 37.07 18.43 65.67
N CYS A 601 36.13 17.49 65.72
CA CYS A 601 36.18 16.24 64.95
C CYS A 601 36.20 16.48 63.44
N VAL A 602 35.35 17.38 62.92
CA VAL A 602 35.33 17.72 61.48
C VAL A 602 36.63 18.38 61.04
N ARG A 603 37.22 19.24 61.88
CA ARG A 603 38.53 19.86 61.58
C ARG A 603 39.64 18.81 61.49
N LEU A 604 39.71 17.89 62.46
CA LEU A 604 40.67 16.78 62.45
C LEU A 604 40.51 15.90 61.19
N VAL A 605 39.27 15.57 60.81
CA VAL A 605 39.01 14.79 59.60
C VAL A 605 39.45 15.54 58.33
N LYS A 606 39.24 16.87 58.26
CA LYS A 606 39.71 17.67 57.12
C LYS A 606 41.24 17.69 57.02
N GLU A 607 41.93 17.86 58.15
CA GLU A 607 43.39 17.79 58.22
C GLU A 607 43.90 16.39 57.82
N HIS A 608 43.24 15.31 58.25
CA HIS A 608 43.59 13.95 57.87
C HIS A 608 43.34 13.62 56.40
N LEU A 609 42.27 14.16 55.79
CA LEU A 609 41.98 13.88 54.39
C LEU A 609 42.97 14.58 53.46
N ASN A 610 43.35 15.84 53.72
CA ASN A 610 44.31 16.64 52.93
C ASN A 610 44.18 16.52 51.39
N TRP A 611 43.00 16.16 50.88
CA TRP A 611 42.81 15.89 49.46
C TRP A 611 42.41 17.16 48.68
N GLU A 612 42.38 18.34 49.30
CA GLU A 612 41.99 19.61 48.64
C GLU A 612 42.84 19.92 47.40
N THR A 613 44.12 19.55 47.42
CA THR A 613 45.07 19.70 46.31
C THR A 613 44.92 18.67 45.18
N LYS A 614 44.07 17.63 45.35
CA LYS A 614 43.82 16.54 44.39
C LYS A 614 42.35 16.54 43.90
N SER A 615 41.78 17.71 43.62
CA SER A 615 40.37 17.86 43.24
C SER A 615 39.97 17.08 41.99
N GLU A 616 40.84 17.03 40.97
CA GLU A 616 40.62 16.30 39.72
C GLU A 616 40.56 14.79 39.95
N LEU A 617 41.52 14.23 40.69
CA LEU A 617 41.56 12.80 41.02
C LEU A 617 40.29 12.34 41.75
N LYS A 618 39.76 13.16 42.66
CA LYS A 618 38.48 12.87 43.34
C LYS A 618 37.30 12.84 42.36
N ALA A 619 37.26 13.82 41.46
CA ALA A 619 36.18 13.94 40.50
C ALA A 619 36.14 12.72 39.58
N GLU A 620 37.29 12.29 39.07
CA GLU A 620 37.44 11.09 38.23
C GLU A 620 37.04 9.81 38.98
N VAL A 621 37.49 9.64 40.24
CA VAL A 621 37.09 8.48 41.05
C VAL A 621 35.59 8.46 41.32
N LEU A 622 34.98 9.60 41.67
CA LEU A 622 33.55 9.71 41.88
C LEU A 622 32.76 9.48 40.57
N HIS A 623 33.28 9.94 39.44
CA HIS A 623 32.67 9.74 38.13
C HIS A 623 32.68 8.25 37.75
N GLY A 624 33.83 7.58 37.87
CA GLY A 624 33.93 6.15 37.57
C GLY A 624 33.09 5.28 38.51
N ILE A 625 33.04 5.57 39.82
CA ILE A 625 32.13 4.86 40.74
C ILE A 625 30.67 5.08 40.35
N LYS A 626 30.30 6.31 39.95
CA LYS A 626 28.94 6.64 39.51
C LYS A 626 28.58 5.89 38.22
N GLU A 627 29.48 5.78 37.26
CA GLU A 627 29.25 5.02 36.02
C GLU A 627 29.04 3.53 36.31
N ILE A 628 29.92 2.90 37.12
CA ILE A 628 29.76 1.49 37.54
C ILE A 628 28.41 1.28 38.23
N GLY A 629 28.06 2.15 39.19
CA GLY A 629 26.78 2.09 39.88
C GLY A 629 25.58 2.29 38.93
N SER A 630 25.72 3.14 37.92
CA SER A 630 24.67 3.37 36.91
C SER A 630 24.45 2.14 36.04
N VAL A 631 25.53 1.45 35.62
CA VAL A 631 25.43 0.18 34.87
C VAL A 631 24.77 -0.91 35.72
N LEU A 632 25.19 -1.08 36.97
CA LEU A 632 24.59 -2.09 37.86
C LEU A 632 23.10 -1.82 38.12
N TYR A 633 22.73 -0.57 38.32
CA TYR A 633 21.32 -0.22 38.48
C TYR A 633 20.54 -0.41 37.17
N TRP A 634 21.13 -0.11 36.01
CA TRP A 634 20.57 -0.41 34.70
C TRP A 634 20.33 -1.92 34.51
N MET A 635 21.27 -2.77 34.95
CA MET A 635 21.08 -4.24 34.99
C MET A 635 19.94 -4.64 35.94
N GLY A 636 19.76 -3.93 37.05
CA GLY A 636 18.63 -4.13 37.95
C GLY A 636 17.28 -3.81 37.30
N LEU A 637 17.19 -2.70 36.54
CA LEU A 637 15.99 -2.38 35.75
C LEU A 637 15.73 -3.45 34.68
N LEU A 638 16.79 -3.92 34.00
CA LEU A 638 16.68 -5.00 33.01
C LEU A 638 16.15 -6.29 33.65
N ASP A 639 16.68 -6.66 34.81
CA ASP A 639 16.28 -7.85 35.55
C ASP A 639 14.82 -7.81 36.02
N ILE A 640 14.31 -6.64 36.42
CA ILE A 640 12.88 -6.43 36.73
C ILE A 640 12.03 -6.68 35.47
N VAL A 641 12.39 -6.04 34.36
CA VAL A 641 11.63 -6.14 33.09
C VAL A 641 11.64 -7.55 32.53
N LEU A 642 12.78 -8.25 32.58
CA LEU A 642 12.88 -9.64 32.13
C LEU A 642 12.00 -10.56 32.99
N ARG A 643 12.03 -10.40 34.32
CA ARG A 643 11.14 -11.17 35.21
C ARG A 643 9.66 -10.92 34.94
N GLU A 644 9.27 -9.67 34.69
CA GLU A 644 7.89 -9.34 34.36
C GLU A 644 7.47 -9.96 33.02
N LYS A 645 8.34 -9.89 32.00
CA LYS A 645 8.11 -10.52 30.70
C LYS A 645 8.02 -12.05 30.81
N ASP A 646 8.98 -12.68 31.49
CA ASP A 646 9.01 -14.13 31.69
C ASP A 646 7.76 -14.60 32.45
N SER A 647 7.32 -13.85 33.46
CA SER A 647 6.10 -14.14 34.22
C SER A 647 4.85 -14.06 33.32
N MET A 648 4.76 -13.04 32.47
CA MET A 648 3.66 -12.90 31.51
C MET A 648 3.66 -14.05 30.48
N ASP A 649 4.82 -14.34 29.90
CA ASP A 649 4.99 -15.42 28.91
C ASP A 649 4.67 -16.79 29.56
N PHE A 650 5.07 -17.01 30.82
CA PHE A 650 4.72 -18.18 31.60
C PHE A 650 3.20 -18.28 31.83
N MET A 651 2.54 -17.20 32.27
CA MET A 651 1.08 -17.21 32.50
C MET A 651 0.29 -17.55 31.22
N GLN A 652 0.76 -17.09 30.06
CA GLN A 652 0.12 -17.38 28.77
C GLN A 652 0.38 -18.81 28.28
N THR A 653 1.55 -19.38 28.60
CA THR A 653 1.97 -20.72 28.15
C THR A 653 1.55 -21.85 29.11
N ALA A 654 1.41 -21.56 30.41
CA ALA A 654 1.10 -22.54 31.45
C ALA A 654 -0.11 -23.45 31.14
N PRO A 655 -1.26 -22.96 30.65
CA PRO A 655 -2.39 -23.83 30.30
C PRO A 655 -2.06 -24.85 29.19
N TRP A 656 -1.22 -24.46 28.22
CA TRP A 656 -0.81 -25.33 27.10
C TRP A 656 0.17 -26.42 27.54
N LEU A 657 0.93 -26.15 28.59
CA LEU A 657 1.85 -27.10 29.23
C LEU A 657 1.14 -28.00 30.25
N GLY A 658 -0.14 -27.75 30.53
CA GLY A 658 -0.94 -28.52 31.48
C GLY A 658 -0.70 -28.12 32.93
N LEU A 659 -0.17 -26.92 33.16
CA LEU A 659 0.09 -26.34 34.46
C LEU A 659 -1.12 -25.52 34.92
N LEU A 660 -1.63 -25.85 36.10
CA LEU A 660 -2.81 -25.22 36.71
C LEU A 660 -2.43 -24.60 38.07
N PRO A 661 -3.09 -23.51 38.47
CA PRO A 661 -2.91 -22.96 39.81
C PRO A 661 -3.50 -23.91 40.85
N GLY A 662 -2.67 -24.38 41.79
CA GLY A 662 -3.09 -25.16 42.95
C GLY A 662 -3.70 -24.30 44.06
N ALA A 663 -4.26 -24.95 45.09
CA ALA A 663 -4.99 -24.29 46.18
C ALA A 663 -4.18 -23.23 46.95
N ASP A 664 -2.86 -23.43 47.07
CA ASP A 664 -1.93 -22.52 47.76
C ASP A 664 -0.99 -21.78 46.79
N GLY A 665 -1.36 -21.68 45.50
CA GLY A 665 -0.51 -21.06 44.47
C GLY A 665 0.67 -21.92 44.00
N GLN A 666 0.72 -23.20 44.41
CA GLN A 666 1.66 -24.17 43.86
C GLN A 666 1.26 -24.56 42.43
N ILE A 667 2.23 -24.92 41.60
CA ILE A 667 1.98 -25.42 40.25
C ILE A 667 1.44 -26.85 40.35
N ALA A 668 0.18 -27.06 39.97
CA ALA A 668 -0.45 -28.36 39.86
C ALA A 668 -0.42 -28.84 38.40
N THR A 669 -0.13 -30.12 38.16
CA THR A 669 -0.20 -30.73 36.83
C THR A 669 -1.57 -31.34 36.59
N SER A 670 -2.18 -31.00 35.46
CA SER A 670 -3.52 -31.47 35.05
C SER A 670 -3.61 -32.99 34.84
N GLN A 671 -2.50 -33.66 34.54
CA GLN A 671 -2.41 -35.11 34.41
C GLN A 671 -1.12 -35.60 35.06
N ASP A 672 -1.25 -36.51 36.02
CA ASP A 672 -0.11 -37.20 36.63
C ASP A 672 0.40 -38.26 35.63
N GLY A 673 1.41 -37.90 34.84
CA GLY A 673 2.09 -38.80 33.88
C GLY A 673 1.63 -38.77 32.41
N GLY A 674 0.77 -37.83 32.01
CA GLY A 674 0.30 -37.67 30.62
C GLY A 674 1.10 -36.66 29.77
N ASP A 675 0.95 -36.73 28.45
CA ASP A 675 1.42 -35.67 27.53
C ASP A 675 0.76 -34.33 27.87
N SER A 676 1.45 -33.21 27.66
CA SER A 676 0.83 -31.89 27.85
C SER A 676 -0.32 -31.64 26.87
N PRO A 677 -1.27 -30.73 27.18
CA PRO A 677 -2.37 -30.39 26.28
C PRO A 677 -1.91 -30.06 24.86
N VAL A 678 -0.83 -29.29 24.68
CA VAL A 678 -0.29 -28.98 23.36
C VAL A 678 0.23 -30.23 22.62
N VAL A 679 0.96 -31.11 23.31
CA VAL A 679 1.48 -32.34 22.71
C VAL A 679 0.34 -33.30 22.35
N SER A 680 -0.63 -33.47 23.24
CA SER A 680 -1.79 -34.32 23.03
C SER A 680 -2.64 -33.83 21.83
N LEU A 681 -2.83 -32.52 21.70
CA LEU A 681 -3.57 -31.90 20.59
C LEU A 681 -2.89 -32.19 19.25
N PHE A 682 -1.58 -31.92 19.12
CA PHE A 682 -0.86 -32.13 17.87
C PHE A 682 -0.66 -33.61 17.55
N LYS A 683 -0.46 -34.48 18.54
CA LYS A 683 -0.43 -35.95 18.34
C LYS A 683 -1.77 -36.47 17.84
N SER A 684 -2.88 -36.06 18.47
CA SER A 684 -4.24 -36.46 18.06
C SER A 684 -4.57 -35.95 16.66
N THR A 685 -4.26 -34.68 16.37
CA THR A 685 -4.48 -34.07 15.05
C THR A 685 -3.66 -34.78 13.97
N ALA A 686 -2.39 -35.08 14.23
CA ALA A 686 -1.55 -35.82 13.31
C ALA A 686 -2.10 -37.23 13.04
N ALA A 687 -2.51 -37.97 14.08
CA ALA A 687 -3.11 -39.29 13.93
C ALA A 687 -4.41 -39.24 13.09
N ALA A 688 -5.28 -38.26 13.35
CA ALA A 688 -6.52 -38.07 12.60
C ALA A 688 -6.27 -37.74 11.12
N MET A 689 -5.34 -36.83 10.82
CA MET A 689 -5.05 -36.42 9.44
C MET A 689 -4.34 -37.51 8.64
N VAL A 690 -3.46 -38.30 9.28
CA VAL A 690 -2.79 -39.44 8.63
C VAL A 690 -3.78 -40.55 8.30
N SER A 691 -4.84 -40.71 9.10
CA SER A 691 -5.92 -41.66 8.82
C SER A 691 -6.90 -41.19 7.72
N TYR A 692 -6.83 -39.91 7.32
CA TYR A 692 -7.74 -39.34 6.32
C TYR A 692 -7.26 -39.62 4.89
N PRO A 693 -8.07 -40.25 4.01
CA PRO A 693 -7.64 -40.67 2.67
C PRO A 693 -7.23 -39.53 1.73
N GLY A 694 -7.66 -38.29 2.00
CA GLY A 694 -7.40 -37.11 1.18
C GLY A 694 -6.29 -36.18 1.69
N CYS A 695 -5.42 -36.63 2.60
CA CYS A 695 -4.37 -35.78 3.19
C CYS A 695 -3.22 -35.54 2.18
N PRO A 696 -2.94 -34.28 1.78
CA PRO A 696 -1.92 -33.99 0.77
C PRO A 696 -0.47 -34.11 1.31
N SER A 697 -0.24 -33.98 2.62
CA SER A 697 1.11 -34.05 3.22
C SER A 697 1.15 -34.61 4.65
N PRO A 698 1.02 -35.94 4.83
CA PRO A 698 1.04 -36.59 6.14
C PRO A 698 2.33 -36.32 6.94
N THR A 699 3.47 -36.20 6.25
CA THR A 699 4.78 -35.90 6.84
C THR A 699 4.83 -34.54 7.55
N SER A 700 4.16 -33.52 7.03
CA SER A 700 4.11 -32.19 7.64
C SER A 700 3.45 -32.24 9.02
N PHE A 701 2.35 -32.99 9.16
CA PHE A 701 1.64 -33.14 10.43
C PHE A 701 2.45 -33.94 11.46
N HIS A 702 3.20 -34.96 11.03
CA HIS A 702 4.15 -35.65 11.90
C HIS A 702 5.27 -34.74 12.39
N ILE A 703 5.83 -33.90 11.50
CA ILE A 703 6.83 -32.90 11.88
C ILE A 703 6.23 -31.92 12.89
N MET A 704 5.03 -31.40 12.66
CA MET A 704 4.35 -30.51 13.62
C MET A 704 4.17 -31.17 14.99
N SER A 705 3.77 -32.43 15.05
CA SER A 705 3.67 -33.19 16.31
C SER A 705 5.01 -33.31 17.02
N LYS A 706 6.11 -33.56 16.28
CA LYS A 706 7.45 -33.61 16.87
C LYS A 706 7.96 -32.24 17.32
N GLN A 707 7.63 -31.18 16.59
CA GLN A 707 7.95 -29.82 16.99
C GLN A 707 7.18 -29.40 18.25
N ALA A 708 5.94 -29.87 18.42
CA ALA A 708 5.17 -29.63 19.64
C ALA A 708 5.82 -30.32 20.87
N GLU A 709 6.33 -31.55 20.73
CA GLU A 709 7.11 -32.22 21.77
C GLU A 709 8.39 -31.44 22.13
N ALA A 710 9.12 -30.96 21.11
CA ALA A 710 10.33 -30.16 21.33
C ALA A 710 10.02 -28.82 22.01
N ALA A 711 8.94 -28.14 21.59
CA ALA A 711 8.49 -26.90 22.19
C ALA A 711 8.08 -27.10 23.66
N ASP A 712 7.31 -28.15 23.97
CA ASP A 712 6.91 -28.49 25.34
C ASP A 712 8.12 -28.64 26.27
N LEU A 713 9.16 -29.37 25.82
CA LEU A 713 10.40 -29.54 26.56
C LEU A 713 11.15 -28.22 26.75
N LEU A 714 11.25 -27.38 25.71
CA LEU A 714 11.93 -26.08 25.78
C LEU A 714 11.27 -25.13 26.78
N TYR A 715 9.93 -25.03 26.76
CA TYR A 715 9.20 -24.16 27.68
C TYR A 715 9.24 -24.68 29.12
N LYS A 716 9.17 -26.00 29.33
CA LYS A 716 9.32 -26.59 30.67
C LYS A 716 10.73 -26.45 31.24
N ALA A 717 11.77 -26.50 30.39
CA ALA A 717 13.15 -26.31 30.81
C ALA A 717 13.46 -24.86 31.24
N ASN A 718 12.74 -23.88 30.68
CA ASN A 718 12.95 -22.45 30.94
C ASN A 718 12.08 -21.87 32.07
N LEU A 719 11.49 -22.71 32.93
CA LEU A 719 10.62 -22.26 34.03
C LEU A 719 11.34 -21.47 35.12
N ASN A 720 12.64 -21.69 35.29
CA ASN A 720 13.47 -21.02 36.30
C ASN A 720 14.51 -20.14 35.59
N THR A 721 14.20 -18.88 35.34
CA THR A 721 15.16 -17.92 34.80
C THR A 721 16.05 -17.36 35.92
N GLY A 722 17.37 -17.35 35.69
CA GLY A 722 18.34 -16.79 36.63
C GLY A 722 18.31 -15.26 36.61
N SER A 723 18.70 -14.63 37.71
CA SER A 723 18.76 -13.17 37.79
C SER A 723 19.97 -12.61 37.03
N VAL A 724 19.72 -11.70 36.09
CA VAL A 724 20.77 -10.96 35.37
C VAL A 724 21.54 -10.05 36.33
N LEU A 725 20.86 -9.50 37.33
CA LEU A 725 21.50 -8.68 38.36
C LEU A 725 22.44 -9.50 39.23
N GLU A 726 22.02 -10.69 39.69
CA GLU A 726 22.88 -11.58 40.47
C GLU A 726 24.13 -11.97 39.68
N TYR A 727 23.97 -12.31 38.40
CA TYR A 727 25.09 -12.58 37.51
C TYR A 727 26.02 -11.37 37.35
N ALA A 728 25.47 -10.16 37.16
CA ALA A 728 26.25 -8.93 37.03
C ALA A 728 27.03 -8.60 38.32
N LEU A 729 26.43 -8.82 39.49
CA LEU A 729 27.09 -8.63 40.78
C LEU A 729 28.21 -9.66 40.99
N ALA A 730 27.97 -10.93 40.68
CA ALA A 730 28.99 -11.98 40.75
C ALA A 730 30.17 -11.69 39.80
N PHE A 731 29.88 -11.27 38.56
CA PHE A 731 30.90 -10.86 37.60
C PHE A 731 31.71 -9.66 38.12
N THR A 732 31.03 -8.65 38.68
CA THR A 732 31.69 -7.47 39.25
C THR A 732 32.56 -7.83 40.43
N SER A 733 32.11 -8.74 41.31
CA SER A 733 32.92 -9.27 42.41
C SER A 733 34.18 -9.94 41.90
N ALA A 734 34.08 -10.81 40.89
CA ALA A 734 35.24 -11.48 40.29
C ALA A 734 36.21 -10.48 39.61
N ALA A 735 35.69 -9.38 39.05
CA ALA A 735 36.52 -8.31 38.51
C ALA A 735 37.27 -7.55 39.61
N LEU A 736 36.63 -7.32 40.76
CA LEU A 736 37.21 -6.66 41.93
C LEU A 736 38.24 -7.54 42.66
N ASP A 737 38.06 -8.86 42.70
CA ASP A 737 38.96 -9.80 43.38
C ASP A 737 40.41 -9.69 42.87
N LYS A 738 40.59 -9.33 41.60
CA LYS A 738 41.90 -9.06 40.99
C LYS A 738 42.67 -7.92 41.68
N TYR A 739 41.96 -7.01 42.33
CA TYR A 739 42.48 -5.80 42.96
C TYR A 739 42.29 -5.78 44.48
N CYS A 740 41.53 -6.71 45.07
CA CYS A 740 41.28 -6.80 46.51
C CYS A 740 42.56 -6.74 47.36
N ASN A 741 43.63 -7.45 46.97
CA ASN A 741 44.91 -7.44 47.70
C ASN A 741 45.63 -6.08 47.69
N LYS A 742 45.28 -5.19 46.74
CA LYS A 742 45.79 -3.82 46.68
C LYS A 742 44.93 -2.86 47.48
N TRP A 743 43.61 -3.06 47.45
CA TRP A 743 42.61 -2.20 48.07
C TRP A 743 42.22 -2.57 49.50
N SER A 744 42.73 -3.68 50.03
CA SER A 744 42.58 -4.08 51.42
C SER A 744 43.88 -4.66 51.98
N ALA A 745 44.15 -4.38 53.26
CA ALA A 745 45.29 -4.94 53.96
C ALA A 745 44.89 -6.22 54.71
N ALA A 746 45.69 -7.29 54.59
CA ALA A 746 45.51 -8.45 55.45
C ALA A 746 45.72 -8.05 56.92
N PRO A 747 44.75 -8.31 57.81
CA PRO A 747 44.84 -7.90 59.20
C PRO A 747 46.00 -8.63 59.90
N LYS A 748 46.90 -7.86 60.53
CA LYS A 748 48.08 -8.41 61.21
C LYS A 748 47.76 -9.27 62.43
N THR A 749 46.58 -9.08 63.02
CA THR A 749 46.15 -9.71 64.28
C THR A 749 45.18 -10.88 64.07
N GLY A 750 44.80 -11.19 62.82
CA GLY A 750 43.74 -12.15 62.51
C GLY A 750 42.31 -11.65 62.80
N PHE A 751 42.18 -10.43 63.32
CA PHE A 751 40.90 -9.72 63.55
C PHE A 751 40.83 -8.46 62.70
N ILE A 752 39.63 -7.95 62.43
CA ILE A 752 39.42 -6.71 61.65
C ILE A 752 40.20 -5.55 62.27
N ASP A 753 41.08 -4.91 61.50
CA ASP A 753 41.82 -3.73 61.95
C ASP A 753 40.95 -2.47 61.81
N ILE A 754 40.65 -1.84 62.94
CA ILE A 754 39.77 -0.67 63.02
C ILE A 754 40.50 0.66 62.83
N THR A 755 41.82 0.66 62.64
CA THR A 755 42.64 1.89 62.54
C THR A 755 43.38 2.05 61.22
N ILE A 756 43.54 0.98 60.43
CA ILE A 756 44.20 1.05 59.13
C ILE A 756 43.35 1.85 58.14
N SER A 757 43.99 2.77 57.42
CA SER A 757 43.38 3.64 56.41
C SER A 757 43.43 3.09 54.98
N LYS A 758 44.13 1.96 54.78
CA LYS A 758 44.41 1.38 53.47
C LYS A 758 43.19 0.74 52.81
N ASP A 759 42.18 0.36 53.58
CA ASP A 759 41.00 -0.33 53.04
C ASP A 759 40.08 0.61 52.24
N PHE A 760 39.52 0.11 51.14
CA PHE A 760 38.65 0.89 50.24
C PHE A 760 37.49 1.59 50.96
N TYR A 761 36.87 0.95 51.96
CA TYR A 761 35.75 1.55 52.71
C TYR A 761 36.15 2.84 53.44
N ARG A 762 37.43 3.00 53.83
CA ARG A 762 37.96 4.24 54.44
C ARG A 762 38.10 5.34 53.41
N ILE A 763 38.55 5.01 52.21
CA ILE A 763 38.62 5.96 51.08
C ILE A 763 37.22 6.43 50.72
N TYR A 764 36.28 5.50 50.59
CA TYR A 764 34.88 5.81 50.30
C TYR A 764 34.27 6.71 51.38
N SER A 765 34.54 6.44 52.66
CA SER A 765 34.15 7.31 53.78
C SER A 765 34.74 8.72 53.63
N GLY A 766 36.01 8.84 53.24
CA GLY A 766 36.64 10.12 52.94
C GLY A 766 35.95 10.87 51.80
N LEU A 767 35.61 10.17 50.70
CA LEU A 767 34.91 10.75 49.56
C LEU A 767 33.51 11.25 49.96
N GLN A 768 32.81 10.52 50.82
CA GLN A 768 31.50 10.91 51.36
C GLN A 768 31.58 12.19 52.20
N ILE A 769 32.61 12.33 53.04
CA ILE A 769 32.80 13.52 53.89
C ILE A 769 33.14 14.76 53.05
N VAL A 770 33.96 14.60 51.99
CA VAL A 770 34.27 15.69 51.06
C VAL A 770 33.02 16.17 50.32
N ARG A 771 32.14 15.25 49.90
CA ARG A 771 30.88 15.57 49.23
C ARG A 771 29.86 16.28 50.14
N SER A 772 29.83 15.94 51.42
CA SER A 772 28.86 16.46 52.40
C SER A 772 29.15 17.90 52.87
N ASN A 773 30.33 18.45 52.56
CA ASN A 773 30.76 19.79 52.97
C ASN A 773 30.49 20.90 51.92
N LEU A 774 29.71 20.61 50.86
CA LEU A 774 29.17 21.61 49.93
C LEU A 774 27.98 22.36 50.62
N PRO A 775 27.75 23.66 50.34
CA PRO A 775 26.97 24.57 51.20
C PRO A 775 25.44 24.34 51.25
N HIS A 776 24.93 23.16 50.91
CA HIS A 776 23.55 22.77 51.15
C HIS A 776 23.49 21.42 51.88
N PRO A 777 23.09 21.39 53.17
CA PRO A 777 23.08 20.18 53.96
C PRO A 777 21.88 19.32 53.55
N PHE A 778 22.14 18.23 52.82
CA PHE A 778 21.25 17.08 52.87
C PHE A 778 21.72 16.18 54.01
N HIS A 779 20.92 16.13 55.08
CA HIS A 779 21.13 15.24 56.21
C HIS A 779 21.14 13.77 55.73
N PHE A 780 22.33 13.17 55.65
CA PHE A 780 22.48 11.73 55.80
C PHE A 780 23.22 11.48 57.12
N SER A 781 22.44 11.24 58.16
CA SER A 781 22.94 10.79 59.45
C SER A 781 22.45 9.36 59.68
N ARG A 782 23.38 8.50 60.12
CA ARG A 782 23.22 7.14 60.64
C ARG A 782 23.00 6.02 59.61
N CYS A 783 24.08 5.33 59.28
CA CYS A 783 24.35 3.97 59.76
C CYS A 783 25.54 3.39 58.98
N LEU A 784 26.68 3.24 59.65
CA LEU A 784 27.73 2.26 59.33
C LEU A 784 28.75 2.28 60.48
N ILE A 785 28.27 1.83 61.64
CA ILE A 785 29.09 1.10 62.61
C ILE A 785 28.27 -0.16 62.91
N THR A 786 28.56 -1.21 62.14
CA THR A 786 28.53 -2.63 62.51
C THR A 786 29.17 -3.38 61.36
#